data_AF-A0A8S9DRC6-F1
#
_entry.id   AF-A0A8S9DRC6-F1
#
_cell.length_a   1.000
_cell.length_b   1.000
_cell.length_c   1.000
_cell.angle_alpha   90.00
_cell.angle_beta   90.00
_cell.angle_gamma   90.00
#
_symmetry.space_group_name_H-M   'P 1'
#
loop_
_entity.id
_entity.type
_entity.pdbx_description
1 polymer ?
#
loop_
_entity_poly.entity_id
_entity_poly.type
_entity_poly.pdbx_seq_one_letter_code
_entity_poly.pdbx_strand_id
1 'polypeptide(L)'
;MDKSEKIILFILLGSVAACLIVAVLTGAIMYISSKIVLSEPTAIAKTSEPTVAVCEVTPKMTKVSVNVDNELMTMATETQHFLQITVIPTADLNVLAGKFYGKTNIPIRLDTPPQQFAIGDKMNFYKLNDVNESVLTSATLRYATDNAYFWAEDNLILDKRELKNLMDTFSNEIYPINQEFFGKEWLPGVDNDPHLYILYAGGLGSGVAGHVVTTDTVLPIAHEYSNAKEMFTINSDVQTLSDPYTLSTMAHELQHLIHGYHDPNEELWLNEGFSELATLLNGYDAGGFDVVFSYDPDMQLNDWSDDADLSNSNYGASFLYTTYLLDRFGEEVTRAVVADPMNGFASVDNVFNSNDIRDPLTEKIVTADDFFTDWTITNFLQDSGILDGRYHYSNYMSAPKVDVTETFYECTGVPQIRTVHQYGTDYFQISCGGKIQLQFSGDATVGVLPDSAQNDGFMMWSNRADTSDMMMTREFDFTNLSGKIDFTFDTWYELETDFDYVYLMASVDDRNWKILKTPSCTSINPSGNSYGCGYNALTSGWQTERVDLSSYAGKKVALRFEYITDGAISGEGFAIDNLKIPKIGYAEGFEESNGGWTVDGFVRLQNIIPQTFLVSLINEGSMTPIQKFHVAPGEELNLEIDTTCFTQDPVLVVSASSRYTRQIATYTLKMKSN
;
A
#
# COMPACT_ATOMS: atom_id res chain seq x y z
N MET A 1 -27.77 -44.75 36.55
CA MET A 1 -27.80 -43.63 35.60
C MET A 1 -29.14 -42.91 35.69
N ASP A 2 -29.08 -41.63 36.05
CA ASP A 2 -30.21 -40.69 35.92
C ASP A 2 -30.62 -40.52 34.44
N LYS A 3 -31.84 -40.06 34.19
CA LYS A 3 -32.40 -39.77 32.87
C LYS A 3 -31.48 -38.85 32.05
N SER A 4 -30.80 -37.92 32.71
CA SER A 4 -29.83 -37.00 32.10
C SER A 4 -28.56 -37.71 31.60
N GLU A 5 -28.02 -38.65 32.39
CA GLU A 5 -26.84 -39.44 32.00
C GLU A 5 -27.15 -40.40 30.86
N LYS A 6 -28.38 -40.94 30.79
CA LYS A 6 -28.81 -41.78 29.67
C LYS A 6 -28.88 -40.99 28.37
N ILE A 7 -29.38 -39.76 28.41
CA ILE A 7 -29.47 -38.89 27.24
C ILE A 7 -28.06 -38.54 26.72
N ILE A 8 -27.13 -38.20 27.60
CA ILE A 8 -25.74 -37.92 27.22
C ILE A 8 -25.08 -39.16 26.60
N LEU A 9 -25.27 -40.35 27.19
CA LEU A 9 -24.72 -41.59 26.63
C LEU A 9 -25.32 -41.93 25.25
N PHE A 10 -26.61 -41.67 25.04
CA PHE A 10 -27.25 -41.88 23.74
C PHE A 10 -26.77 -40.89 22.67
N ILE A 11 -26.54 -39.63 23.03
CA ILE A 11 -25.96 -38.63 22.12
C ILE A 11 -24.52 -38.99 21.76
N LEU A 12 -23.72 -39.40 22.75
CA LEU A 12 -22.33 -39.81 22.54
C LEU A 12 -22.27 -41.05 21.63
N LEU A 13 -23.08 -42.08 21.90
CA LEU A 13 -23.16 -43.27 21.05
C LEU A 13 -23.68 -42.95 19.63
N GLY A 14 -24.62 -42.01 19.50
CA GLY A 14 -25.10 -41.53 18.20
C GLY A 14 -24.01 -40.80 17.41
N SER A 15 -23.22 -39.96 18.06
CA SER A 15 -22.10 -39.24 17.43
C SER A 15 -20.99 -40.18 16.96
N VAL A 16 -20.65 -41.20 17.77
CA VAL A 16 -19.65 -42.20 17.42
C VAL A 16 -20.15 -43.09 16.27
N ALA A 17 -21.43 -43.46 16.27
CA ALA A 17 -22.03 -44.20 15.16
C ALA A 17 -22.04 -43.40 13.85
N ALA A 18 -22.34 -42.09 13.91
CA ALA A 18 -22.28 -41.21 12.74
C ALA A 18 -20.86 -41.08 12.19
N CYS A 19 -19.85 -40.90 13.05
CA CYS A 19 -18.45 -40.83 12.64
C CYS A 19 -17.96 -42.13 11.99
N LEU A 20 -18.38 -43.29 12.51
CA LEU A 20 -18.06 -44.59 11.92
C LEU A 20 -18.71 -44.79 10.55
N ILE A 21 -19.94 -44.29 10.34
CA ILE A 21 -20.61 -44.36 9.03
C ILE A 21 -19.89 -43.48 8.01
N VAL A 22 -19.48 -42.27 8.38
CA VAL A 22 -18.71 -41.37 7.51
C VAL A 22 -17.37 -42.00 7.14
N ALA A 23 -16.63 -42.56 8.11
CA ALA A 23 -15.35 -43.23 7.86
C ALA A 23 -15.46 -44.44 6.92
N VAL A 24 -16.55 -45.22 7.05
CA VAL A 24 -16.83 -46.35 6.15
C VAL A 24 -17.20 -45.87 4.74
N LEU A 25 -17.97 -44.79 4.61
CA LEU A 25 -18.32 -44.19 3.33
C LEU A 25 -17.10 -43.60 2.61
N THR A 26 -16.22 -42.87 3.31
CA THR A 26 -14.97 -42.35 2.74
C THR A 26 -14.02 -43.47 2.36
N GLY A 27 -13.93 -44.53 3.17
CA GLY A 27 -13.16 -45.73 2.84
C GLY A 27 -13.70 -46.46 1.61
N ALA A 28 -15.02 -46.55 1.45
CA ALA A 28 -15.65 -47.14 0.27
C ALA A 28 -15.42 -46.29 -0.99
N ILE A 29 -15.48 -44.96 -0.89
CA ILE A 29 -15.20 -44.04 -2.01
C ILE A 29 -13.73 -44.15 -2.45
N MET A 30 -12.78 -44.20 -1.53
CA MET A 30 -11.36 -44.40 -1.87
C MET A 30 -11.10 -45.80 -2.47
N TYR A 31 -11.78 -46.84 -1.98
CA TYR A 31 -11.67 -48.18 -2.54
C TYR A 31 -12.27 -48.29 -3.95
N ILE A 32 -13.39 -47.59 -4.22
CA ILE A 32 -13.99 -47.53 -5.55
C ILE A 32 -13.10 -46.72 -6.50
N SER A 33 -12.58 -45.58 -6.05
CA SER A 33 -11.71 -44.70 -6.86
C SER A 33 -10.38 -45.38 -7.22
N SER A 34 -9.80 -46.16 -6.31
CA SER A 34 -8.56 -46.92 -6.57
C SER A 34 -8.74 -48.13 -7.50
N LYS A 35 -9.99 -48.54 -7.79
CA LYS A 35 -10.32 -49.62 -8.73
C LYS A 35 -10.63 -49.12 -10.14
N ILE A 36 -10.74 -47.80 -10.33
CA ILE A 36 -10.89 -47.19 -11.65
C ILE A 36 -9.49 -47.12 -12.28
N VAL A 37 -9.11 -48.22 -12.94
CA VAL A 37 -7.98 -48.22 -13.87
C VAL A 37 -8.46 -47.52 -15.14
N LEU A 38 -8.06 -46.26 -15.32
CA LEU A 38 -8.13 -45.59 -16.61
C LEU A 38 -7.24 -46.38 -17.58
N SER A 39 -7.88 -46.96 -18.59
CA SER A 39 -7.19 -47.60 -19.70
C SER A 39 -6.48 -46.51 -20.51
N GLU A 40 -5.22 -46.76 -20.88
CA GLU A 40 -4.47 -45.86 -21.76
C GLU A 40 -5.29 -45.54 -23.02
N PRO A 41 -5.38 -44.26 -23.43
CA PRO A 41 -6.07 -43.91 -24.64
C PRO A 41 -5.29 -44.47 -25.84
N THR A 42 -5.90 -45.43 -26.52
CA THR A 42 -5.47 -45.86 -27.86
C THR A 42 -5.29 -44.65 -28.74
N ALA A 43 -4.13 -44.51 -29.40
CA ALA A 43 -3.85 -43.42 -30.32
C ALA A 43 -4.92 -43.35 -31.44
N ILE A 44 -5.84 -42.40 -31.30
CA ILE A 44 -6.78 -42.03 -32.36
C ILE A 44 -6.03 -41.11 -33.32
N ALA A 45 -6.06 -41.46 -34.60
CA ALA A 45 -5.51 -40.61 -35.66
C ALA A 45 -6.09 -39.20 -35.56
N LYS A 46 -5.22 -38.18 -35.61
CA LYS A 46 -5.61 -36.75 -35.70
C LYS A 46 -6.61 -36.55 -36.84
N THR A 47 -7.89 -36.58 -36.52
CA THR A 47 -8.92 -35.91 -37.29
C THR A 47 -8.69 -34.41 -37.07
N SER A 48 -8.50 -33.67 -38.16
CA SER A 48 -8.46 -32.21 -38.13
C SER A 48 -9.68 -31.71 -37.35
N GLU A 49 -9.45 -31.11 -36.18
CA GLU A 49 -10.47 -30.33 -35.51
C GLU A 49 -11.03 -29.30 -36.51
N PRO A 50 -12.35 -29.11 -36.58
CA PRO A 50 -12.90 -28.04 -37.37
C PRO A 50 -12.29 -26.74 -36.84
N THR A 51 -11.52 -26.06 -37.69
CA THR A 51 -11.07 -24.68 -37.44
C THR A 51 -12.29 -23.86 -37.07
N VAL A 52 -12.45 -23.55 -35.78
CA VAL A 52 -13.42 -22.56 -35.32
C VAL A 52 -13.12 -21.30 -36.12
N ALA A 53 -14.13 -20.77 -36.80
CA ALA A 53 -13.96 -19.59 -37.63
C ALA A 53 -13.56 -18.43 -36.71
N VAL A 54 -12.27 -18.08 -36.67
CA VAL A 54 -11.77 -16.91 -35.96
C VAL A 54 -12.35 -15.69 -36.65
N CYS A 55 -13.02 -14.82 -35.91
CA CYS A 55 -13.59 -13.62 -36.48
C CYS A 55 -12.45 -12.66 -36.87
N GLU A 56 -12.32 -12.38 -38.18
CA GLU A 56 -11.30 -11.45 -38.71
C GLU A 56 -11.65 -9.97 -38.45
N VAL A 57 -12.80 -9.68 -37.83
CA VAL A 57 -13.26 -8.29 -37.63
C VAL A 57 -12.62 -7.73 -36.36
N THR A 58 -11.54 -6.97 -36.54
CA THR A 58 -11.03 -6.09 -35.48
C THR A 58 -12.03 -4.95 -35.24
N PRO A 59 -12.44 -4.70 -33.99
CA PRO A 59 -13.23 -3.55 -33.63
C PRO A 59 -12.62 -2.26 -34.17
N LYS A 60 -13.45 -1.40 -34.78
CA LYS A 60 -12.97 -0.09 -35.24
C LYS A 60 -12.98 0.88 -34.08
N MET A 61 -11.90 1.64 -33.95
CA MET A 61 -11.76 2.65 -32.91
C MET A 61 -11.63 4.04 -33.51
N THR A 62 -12.20 5.03 -32.84
CA THR A 62 -11.91 6.45 -33.08
C THR A 62 -11.87 7.19 -31.74
N LYS A 63 -10.87 8.05 -31.60
CA LYS A 63 -10.73 8.96 -30.47
C LYS A 63 -11.02 10.39 -30.90
N VAL A 64 -11.79 11.10 -30.09
CA VAL A 64 -12.21 12.48 -30.38
C VAL A 64 -11.93 13.34 -29.16
N SER A 65 -11.18 14.43 -29.34
CA SER A 65 -11.02 15.43 -28.29
C SER A 65 -12.33 16.22 -28.11
N VAL A 66 -12.80 16.28 -26.88
CA VAL A 66 -13.95 17.08 -26.47
C VAL A 66 -13.46 18.47 -26.04
N ASN A 67 -14.32 19.47 -26.16
CA ASN A 67 -14.01 20.81 -25.69
C ASN A 67 -14.02 20.82 -24.15
N VAL A 68 -12.82 20.77 -23.56
CA VAL A 68 -12.61 20.97 -22.11
C VAL A 68 -12.25 22.42 -21.85
N ASP A 69 -12.52 22.91 -20.64
CA ASP A 69 -12.01 24.19 -20.19
C ASP A 69 -10.47 24.20 -20.20
N ASN A 70 -9.89 24.99 -21.11
CA ASN A 70 -8.44 25.08 -21.28
C ASN A 70 -7.73 25.69 -20.07
N GLU A 71 -8.39 26.59 -19.34
CA GLU A 71 -7.82 27.21 -18.14
C GLU A 71 -7.70 26.15 -17.03
N LEU A 72 -8.79 25.42 -16.80
CA LEU A 72 -8.84 24.31 -15.85
C LEU A 72 -7.80 23.22 -16.16
N MET A 73 -7.66 22.83 -17.43
CA MET A 73 -6.68 21.83 -17.84
C MET A 73 -5.23 22.30 -17.68
N THR A 74 -4.98 23.60 -17.87
CA THR A 74 -3.65 24.19 -17.66
C THR A 74 -3.30 24.12 -16.17
N MET A 75 -4.23 24.51 -15.29
CA MET A 75 -4.10 24.42 -13.84
C MET A 75 -3.84 22.99 -13.37
N ALA A 76 -4.64 22.04 -13.86
CA ALA A 76 -4.49 20.62 -13.55
C ALA A 76 -3.11 20.08 -13.95
N THR A 77 -2.66 20.40 -15.17
CA THR A 77 -1.35 19.96 -15.68
C THR A 77 -0.20 20.58 -14.87
N GLU A 78 -0.33 21.84 -14.45
CA GLU A 78 0.65 22.52 -13.60
C GLU A 78 0.74 21.84 -12.22
N THR A 79 -0.39 21.57 -11.56
CA THR A 79 -0.43 20.80 -10.30
C THR A 79 0.23 19.44 -10.46
N GLN A 80 -0.14 18.66 -11.49
CA GLN A 80 0.45 17.34 -11.73
C GLN A 80 1.97 17.43 -11.92
N HIS A 81 2.44 18.44 -12.66
CA HIS A 81 3.87 18.64 -12.86
C HIS A 81 4.59 18.91 -11.54
N PHE A 82 4.04 19.76 -10.67
CA PHE A 82 4.64 20.01 -9.35
C PHE A 82 4.68 18.76 -8.49
N LEU A 83 3.63 17.94 -8.50
CA LEU A 83 3.60 16.66 -7.79
C LEU A 83 4.69 15.69 -8.30
N GLN A 84 4.87 15.61 -9.61
CA GLN A 84 5.86 14.73 -10.24
C GLN A 84 7.31 15.08 -9.94
N ILE A 85 7.63 16.37 -9.77
CA ILE A 85 9.01 16.83 -9.55
C ILE A 85 9.35 17.04 -8.07
N THR A 86 8.35 16.95 -7.19
CA THR A 86 8.56 17.12 -5.75
C THR A 86 9.23 15.88 -5.19
N VAL A 87 10.36 16.07 -4.52
CA VAL A 87 11.06 15.01 -3.81
C VAL A 87 10.53 14.98 -2.38
N ILE A 88 10.17 13.79 -1.91
CA ILE A 88 9.79 13.56 -0.51
C ILE A 88 11.03 13.20 0.29
N PRO A 89 11.36 13.97 1.35
CA PRO A 89 12.47 13.63 2.25
C PRO A 89 12.06 12.52 3.24
N THR A 90 12.90 11.51 3.36
CA THR A 90 12.79 10.47 4.40
C THR A 90 12.99 11.03 5.81
N ALA A 91 12.23 10.53 6.78
CA ALA A 91 12.41 10.81 8.20
C ALA A 91 13.63 10.05 8.78
N ASP A 92 14.61 10.80 9.31
CA ASP A 92 15.72 10.23 10.09
C ASP A 92 15.50 10.52 11.59
N LEU A 93 15.16 9.48 12.36
CA LEU A 93 14.89 9.58 13.79
C LEU A 93 16.06 10.14 14.61
N ASN A 94 17.33 9.94 14.20
CA ASN A 94 18.48 10.54 14.88
C ASN A 94 18.55 12.05 14.63
N VAL A 95 18.26 12.49 13.39
CA VAL A 95 18.16 13.90 13.04
C VAL A 95 17.01 14.57 13.79
N LEU A 96 15.84 13.92 13.81
CA LEU A 96 14.65 14.39 14.53
C LEU A 96 14.92 14.51 16.03
N ALA A 97 15.54 13.50 16.66
CA ALA A 97 15.92 13.57 18.06
C ALA A 97 16.90 14.70 18.37
N GLY A 98 17.84 14.97 17.46
CA GLY A 98 18.73 16.14 17.57
C GLY A 98 17.96 17.46 17.53
N LYS A 99 17.00 17.56 16.59
CA LYS A 99 16.15 18.73 16.34
C LYS A 99 15.21 19.02 17.52
N PHE A 100 14.45 18.03 17.98
CA PHE A 100 13.38 18.19 18.96
C PHE A 100 13.82 18.04 20.41
N TYR A 101 14.80 17.18 20.69
CA TYR A 101 15.26 16.91 22.05
C TYR A 101 16.62 17.55 22.38
N GLY A 102 17.21 18.31 21.44
CA GLY A 102 18.49 18.99 21.62
C GLY A 102 19.66 18.02 21.83
N LYS A 103 19.52 16.78 21.38
CA LYS A 103 20.56 15.75 21.48
C LYS A 103 21.65 16.05 20.44
N THR A 104 22.90 15.79 20.78
CA THR A 104 24.03 16.00 19.87
C THR A 104 24.93 14.78 19.90
N ASN A 105 25.58 14.50 18.77
CA ASN A 105 26.43 13.31 18.59
C ASN A 105 25.71 12.01 18.97
N ILE A 106 24.46 11.86 18.52
CA ILE A 106 23.72 10.62 18.71
C ILE A 106 24.43 9.52 17.91
N PRO A 107 24.94 8.48 18.57
CA PRO A 107 25.52 7.36 17.85
C PRO A 107 24.41 6.65 17.06
N ILE A 108 24.68 6.31 15.81
CA ILE A 108 23.76 5.50 15.01
C ILE A 108 23.75 4.03 15.46
N ARG A 109 24.78 3.61 16.21
CA ARG A 109 24.97 2.24 16.67
C ARG A 109 25.72 2.21 18.01
N LEU A 110 25.54 1.14 18.79
CA LEU A 110 26.43 0.84 19.91
C LEU A 110 27.88 0.51 19.45
N ASP A 111 28.85 1.06 20.16
CA ASP A 111 30.29 0.71 19.99
C ASP A 111 30.72 -0.45 20.88
N THR A 112 29.84 -0.91 21.78
CA THR A 112 30.12 -2.03 22.66
C THR A 112 30.09 -3.35 21.88
N PRO A 113 30.92 -4.35 22.28
CA PRO A 113 30.77 -5.70 21.74
C PRO A 113 29.36 -6.22 21.98
N PRO A 114 28.81 -7.05 21.08
CA PRO A 114 27.47 -7.60 21.22
C PRO A 114 27.33 -8.39 22.51
N GLN A 115 26.21 -8.17 23.20
CA GLN A 115 25.90 -8.91 24.41
C GLN A 115 25.68 -10.38 24.06
N GLN A 116 26.39 -11.27 24.76
CA GLN A 116 26.21 -12.71 24.59
C GLN A 116 25.06 -13.17 25.49
N PHE A 117 24.01 -13.74 24.90
CA PHE A 117 22.87 -14.27 25.62
C PHE A 117 22.91 -15.80 25.73
N ALA A 118 22.43 -16.31 26.85
CA ALA A 118 22.17 -17.72 27.07
C ALA A 118 20.66 -17.98 27.18
N ILE A 119 20.23 -19.17 26.74
CA ILE A 119 18.83 -19.60 26.92
C ILE A 119 18.45 -19.50 28.40
N GLY A 120 17.37 -18.78 28.70
CA GLY A 120 16.91 -18.47 30.05
C GLY A 120 17.23 -17.05 30.52
N ASP A 121 18.06 -16.29 29.81
CA ASP A 121 18.28 -14.88 30.07
C ASP A 121 17.00 -14.06 29.86
N LYS A 122 16.82 -13.02 30.65
CA LYS A 122 15.64 -12.15 30.63
C LYS A 122 15.98 -10.74 30.20
N MET A 123 15.09 -10.13 29.44
CA MET A 123 15.18 -8.75 28.97
C MET A 123 13.77 -8.14 28.92
N ASN A 124 13.69 -6.82 29.07
CA ASN A 124 12.45 -6.10 28.83
C ASN A 124 12.41 -5.59 27.38
N PHE A 125 11.24 -5.62 26.77
CA PHE A 125 10.96 -5.08 25.45
C PHE A 125 9.81 -4.11 25.51
N TYR A 126 9.86 -3.04 24.72
CA TYR A 126 8.69 -2.25 24.36
C TYR A 126 7.94 -2.96 23.23
N LYS A 127 6.61 -2.91 23.28
CA LYS A 127 5.69 -3.37 22.23
C LYS A 127 4.50 -2.43 22.15
N LEU A 128 3.90 -2.32 20.97
CA LEU A 128 2.60 -1.64 20.82
C LEU A 128 1.47 -2.59 21.24
N ASN A 129 0.51 -2.09 22.01
CA ASN A 129 -0.69 -2.83 22.37
C ASN A 129 -1.86 -2.58 21.40
N ASP A 130 -3.02 -3.17 21.69
CA ASP A 130 -4.25 -3.08 20.88
C ASP A 130 -4.91 -1.68 20.83
N VAL A 131 -4.35 -0.70 21.53
CA VAL A 131 -4.79 0.70 21.54
C VAL A 131 -3.64 1.66 21.22
N ASN A 132 -2.61 1.17 20.51
CA ASN A 132 -1.45 1.93 20.04
C ASN A 132 -0.61 2.56 21.16
N GLU A 133 -0.65 2.01 22.38
CA GLU A 133 0.24 2.43 23.46
C GLU A 133 1.53 1.61 23.49
N SER A 134 2.67 2.28 23.57
CA SER A 134 3.96 1.65 23.83
C SER A 134 4.05 1.14 25.27
N VAL A 135 4.03 -0.18 25.45
CA VAL A 135 4.05 -0.84 26.76
C VAL A 135 5.28 -1.72 26.95
N LEU A 136 5.79 -1.77 28.18
CA LEU A 136 6.93 -2.62 28.54
C LEU A 136 6.47 -4.03 28.91
N THR A 137 7.12 -5.04 28.35
CA THR A 137 6.96 -6.44 28.76
C THR A 137 8.30 -7.10 29.10
N SER A 138 8.28 -8.14 29.93
CA SER A 138 9.45 -8.98 30.27
C SER A 138 9.39 -10.27 29.46
N ALA A 139 10.43 -10.53 28.68
CA ALA A 139 10.59 -11.74 27.90
C ALA A 139 11.86 -12.48 28.31
N THR A 140 11.86 -13.79 28.09
CA THR A 140 13.03 -14.63 28.27
C THR A 140 13.47 -15.19 26.91
N LEU A 141 14.78 -15.30 26.69
CA LEU A 141 15.33 -16.01 25.54
C LEU A 141 15.02 -17.51 25.63
N ARG A 142 14.19 -18.03 24.73
CA ARG A 142 13.74 -19.43 24.72
C ARG A 142 14.48 -20.29 23.71
N TYR A 143 14.95 -19.68 22.62
CA TYR A 143 15.69 -20.36 21.56
C TYR A 143 16.69 -19.41 20.89
N ALA A 144 17.79 -19.95 20.39
CA ALA A 144 18.82 -19.19 19.69
C ALA A 144 19.41 -20.04 18.57
N THR A 145 19.62 -19.43 17.41
CA THR A 145 20.32 -19.98 16.25
C THR A 145 21.58 -19.14 15.98
N ASP A 146 22.33 -19.43 14.92
CA ASP A 146 23.52 -18.65 14.55
C ASP A 146 23.19 -17.22 14.08
N ASN A 147 21.93 -16.95 13.73
CA ASN A 147 21.46 -15.68 13.14
C ASN A 147 20.26 -15.04 13.87
N ALA A 148 19.63 -15.71 14.84
CA ALA A 148 18.42 -15.18 15.46
C ALA A 148 18.24 -15.58 16.93
N TYR A 149 17.58 -14.71 17.68
CA TYR A 149 17.16 -14.90 19.06
C TYR A 149 15.64 -14.85 19.18
N PHE A 150 15.06 -15.90 19.76
CA PHE A 150 13.61 -15.97 20.03
C PHE A 150 13.31 -15.67 21.49
N TRP A 151 12.80 -14.48 21.74
CA TRP A 151 12.36 -13.99 23.03
C TRP A 151 10.86 -14.21 23.18
N ALA A 152 10.43 -14.82 24.28
CA ALA A 152 9.00 -15.01 24.54
C ALA A 152 8.62 -14.39 25.88
N GLU A 153 7.46 -13.72 25.89
CA GLU A 153 6.88 -13.12 27.08
C GLU A 153 6.78 -14.13 28.23
N ASP A 154 7.09 -13.70 29.45
CA ASP A 154 7.38 -14.59 30.58
C ASP A 154 6.22 -15.51 31.00
N ASN A 155 4.98 -15.09 30.74
CA ASN A 155 3.76 -15.82 31.06
C ASN A 155 3.37 -16.87 30.00
N LEU A 156 4.04 -16.90 28.84
CA LEU A 156 3.73 -17.82 27.75
C LEU A 156 4.33 -19.21 28.00
N ILE A 157 3.51 -20.24 27.80
CA ILE A 157 3.92 -21.65 27.89
C ILE A 157 4.11 -22.18 26.48
N LEU A 158 5.34 -22.55 26.14
CA LEU A 158 5.71 -22.99 24.79
C LEU A 158 6.10 -24.46 24.77
N ASP A 159 5.67 -25.20 23.74
CA ASP A 159 6.20 -26.53 23.47
C ASP A 159 7.61 -26.41 22.87
N LYS A 160 8.59 -27.06 23.51
CA LYS A 160 10.00 -26.97 23.12
C LYS A 160 10.29 -27.55 21.73
N ARG A 161 9.50 -28.53 21.28
CA ARG A 161 9.67 -29.17 19.98
C ARG A 161 9.12 -28.26 18.88
N GLU A 162 7.95 -27.68 19.11
CA GLU A 162 7.34 -26.73 18.17
C GLU A 162 8.25 -25.50 18.01
N LEU A 163 8.70 -24.91 19.12
CA LEU A 163 9.65 -23.80 19.09
C LEU A 163 10.93 -24.13 18.34
N LYS A 164 11.52 -25.31 18.59
CA LYS A 164 12.72 -25.75 17.88
C LYS A 164 12.46 -25.87 16.38
N ASN A 165 11.34 -26.48 15.98
CA ASN A 165 11.01 -26.66 14.57
C ASN A 165 10.80 -25.30 13.89
N LEU A 166 10.03 -24.40 14.52
CA LEU A 166 9.78 -23.05 14.02
C LEU A 166 11.10 -22.31 13.78
N MET A 167 11.97 -22.26 14.81
CA MET A 167 13.21 -21.49 14.74
C MET A 167 14.25 -22.10 13.80
N ASP A 168 14.36 -23.43 13.75
CA ASP A 168 15.26 -24.08 12.81
C ASP A 168 14.79 -23.86 11.37
N THR A 169 13.49 -23.94 11.09
CA THR A 169 12.95 -23.68 9.75
C THR A 169 13.14 -22.22 9.36
N PHE A 170 12.79 -21.28 10.24
CA PHE A 170 13.02 -19.85 9.97
C PHE A 170 14.51 -19.57 9.68
N SER A 171 15.41 -20.04 10.54
CA SER A 171 16.84 -19.75 10.45
C SER A 171 17.53 -20.38 9.25
N ASN A 172 17.19 -21.62 8.91
CA ASN A 172 17.89 -22.38 7.87
C ASN A 172 17.23 -22.29 6.48
N GLU A 173 15.96 -21.90 6.40
CA GLU A 173 15.20 -21.87 5.15
C GLU A 173 14.73 -20.45 4.84
N ILE A 174 13.92 -19.84 5.71
CA ILE A 174 13.27 -18.55 5.40
C ILE A 174 14.25 -17.39 5.35
N TYR A 175 15.06 -17.26 6.40
CA TYR A 175 16.03 -16.18 6.52
C TYR A 175 16.99 -16.07 5.31
N PRO A 176 17.63 -17.16 4.83
CA PRO A 176 18.47 -17.07 3.64
C PRO A 176 17.68 -16.84 2.34
N ILE A 177 16.46 -17.36 2.19
CA ILE A 177 15.62 -17.11 1.00
C ILE A 177 15.27 -15.62 0.89
N ASN A 178 14.79 -15.02 1.96
CA ASN A 178 14.50 -13.59 2.00
C ASN A 178 15.75 -12.78 1.70
N GLN A 179 16.89 -13.12 2.31
CA GLN A 179 18.12 -12.38 2.08
C GLN A 179 18.63 -12.49 0.64
N GLU A 180 18.47 -13.65 0.02
CA GLU A 180 18.89 -13.87 -1.37
C GLU A 180 18.05 -13.05 -2.35
N PHE A 181 16.76 -12.90 -2.08
CA PHE A 181 15.84 -12.18 -2.96
C PHE A 181 15.82 -10.67 -2.68
N PHE A 182 15.51 -10.26 -1.45
CA PHE A 182 15.22 -8.85 -1.12
C PHE A 182 16.44 -8.02 -0.69
N GLY A 183 17.58 -8.65 -0.38
CA GLY A 183 18.76 -7.95 0.14
C GLY A 183 19.04 -8.28 1.60
N LYS A 184 19.70 -7.41 2.36
CA LYS A 184 20.01 -7.69 3.77
C LYS A 184 19.51 -6.59 4.65
N GLU A 185 18.94 -6.97 5.78
CA GLU A 185 18.71 -6.06 6.88
C GLU A 185 20.05 -5.51 7.40
N TRP A 186 19.96 -4.49 8.26
CA TRP A 186 21.16 -3.87 8.79
C TRP A 186 21.94 -4.83 9.69
N LEU A 187 23.11 -5.29 9.24
CA LEU A 187 23.99 -6.19 10.01
C LEU A 187 25.36 -5.54 10.27
N PRO A 188 25.86 -5.50 11.52
CA PRO A 188 25.29 -6.05 12.75
C PRO A 188 24.34 -5.07 13.46
N GLY A 189 23.60 -4.24 12.71
CA GLY A 189 22.49 -3.50 13.28
C GLY A 189 22.82 -2.37 14.26
N VAL A 190 21.80 -1.84 14.91
CA VAL A 190 21.86 -0.70 15.86
C VAL A 190 22.53 -1.06 17.20
N ASP A 191 22.46 -2.31 17.63
CA ASP A 191 23.05 -2.82 18.87
C ASP A 191 24.44 -3.45 18.68
N ASN A 192 24.94 -3.49 17.44
CA ASN A 192 26.18 -4.13 17.04
C ASN A 192 26.18 -5.66 17.25
N ASP A 193 25.00 -6.29 17.21
CA ASP A 193 24.76 -7.72 17.23
C ASP A 193 24.29 -8.23 15.85
N PRO A 194 24.95 -9.25 15.26
CA PRO A 194 24.50 -9.81 13.99
C PRO A 194 23.26 -10.73 14.11
N HIS A 195 22.70 -10.92 15.31
CA HIS A 195 21.48 -11.72 15.47
C HIS A 195 20.23 -10.85 15.33
N LEU A 196 19.27 -11.34 14.56
CA LEU A 196 17.91 -10.83 14.51
C LEU A 196 17.17 -11.16 15.82
N TYR A 197 16.35 -10.23 16.32
CA TYR A 197 15.53 -10.44 17.52
C TYR A 197 14.07 -10.69 17.13
N ILE A 198 13.49 -11.77 17.65
CA ILE A 198 12.09 -12.11 17.44
C ILE A 198 11.40 -12.08 18.80
N LEU A 199 10.40 -11.21 18.96
CA LEU A 199 9.59 -11.13 20.17
C LEU A 199 8.25 -11.86 19.96
N TYR A 200 7.97 -12.88 20.76
CA TYR A 200 6.67 -13.55 20.80
C TYR A 200 5.90 -13.10 22.04
N ALA A 201 4.87 -12.29 21.85
CA ALA A 201 4.17 -11.57 22.90
C ALA A 201 2.65 -11.51 22.67
N GLY A 202 1.86 -11.34 23.73
CA GLY A 202 0.40 -11.17 23.66
C GLY A 202 -0.06 -9.77 24.06
N GLY A 203 -1.35 -9.50 24.05
CA GLY A 203 -1.90 -8.16 24.27
C GLY A 203 -1.63 -7.18 23.12
N LEU A 204 -1.50 -7.69 21.90
CA LEU A 204 -1.35 -6.90 20.67
C LEU A 204 -2.70 -6.73 19.94
N GLY A 205 -3.76 -7.40 20.41
CA GLY A 205 -5.08 -7.37 19.79
C GLY A 205 -5.27 -8.50 18.79
N SER A 206 -6.43 -8.52 18.11
CA SER A 206 -6.78 -9.59 17.16
C SER A 206 -6.58 -9.23 15.69
N GLY A 207 -6.22 -7.97 15.39
CA GLY A 207 -6.11 -7.45 14.02
C GLY A 207 -4.69 -7.52 13.43
N VAL A 208 -3.69 -7.92 14.22
CA VAL A 208 -2.27 -7.91 13.82
C VAL A 208 -1.68 -9.29 14.03
N ALA A 209 -1.08 -9.88 12.99
CA ALA A 209 -0.42 -11.18 13.06
C ALA A 209 1.04 -11.05 13.55
N GLY A 210 1.75 -10.05 13.03
CA GLY A 210 3.09 -9.62 13.42
C GLY A 210 3.27 -8.15 13.06
N HIS A 211 4.37 -7.54 13.47
CA HIS A 211 4.76 -6.21 12.98
C HIS A 211 6.25 -5.92 13.23
N VAL A 212 6.78 -5.00 12.43
CA VAL A 212 8.03 -4.27 12.65
C VAL A 212 7.71 -2.87 13.16
N VAL A 213 8.49 -2.37 14.12
CA VAL A 213 8.45 -0.96 14.51
C VAL A 213 9.76 -0.29 14.08
N THR A 214 9.69 0.67 13.16
CA THR A 214 10.87 1.37 12.64
C THR A 214 11.70 2.06 13.73
N THR A 215 11.04 2.49 14.82
CA THR A 215 11.72 3.12 15.97
C THR A 215 12.67 2.19 16.71
N ASP A 216 12.58 0.87 16.54
CA ASP A 216 13.51 -0.10 17.13
C ASP A 216 14.90 -0.10 16.47
N THR A 217 15.05 0.54 15.31
CA THR A 217 16.32 0.62 14.55
C THR A 217 17.23 1.79 14.97
N VAL A 218 16.87 2.54 16.01
CA VAL A 218 17.69 3.63 16.57
C VAL A 218 18.01 3.41 18.05
N LEU A 219 18.95 4.18 18.61
CA LEU A 219 19.25 4.05 20.04
C LEU A 219 18.16 4.71 20.91
N PRO A 220 18.00 4.31 22.19
CA PRO A 220 16.97 4.90 23.07
C PRO A 220 17.19 6.40 23.38
N ILE A 221 18.38 6.93 23.05
CA ILE A 221 18.65 8.36 23.10
C ILE A 221 17.95 9.14 21.96
N ALA A 222 17.68 8.46 20.83
CA ALA A 222 16.95 8.99 19.70
C ALA A 222 15.43 8.84 19.92
N HIS A 223 14.99 7.65 20.31
CA HIS A 223 13.57 7.36 20.54
C HIS A 223 13.35 6.57 21.83
N GLU A 224 12.52 7.08 22.76
CA GLU A 224 12.49 6.57 24.14
C GLU A 224 11.98 5.12 24.28
N TYR A 225 11.10 4.69 23.36
CA TYR A 225 10.54 3.33 23.34
C TYR A 225 11.28 2.39 22.41
N SER A 226 12.40 2.82 21.84
CA SER A 226 13.21 1.94 21.02
C SER A 226 13.79 0.78 21.83
N ASN A 227 13.61 -0.43 21.32
CA ASN A 227 14.31 -1.62 21.78
C ASN A 227 15.80 -1.59 21.37
N ALA A 228 16.17 -0.75 20.39
CA ALA A 228 17.48 -0.70 19.76
C ALA A 228 17.92 -2.10 19.32
N LYS A 229 17.13 -2.72 18.44
CA LYS A 229 17.33 -4.05 17.86
C LYS A 229 16.71 -4.09 16.47
N GLU A 230 17.37 -4.77 15.54
CA GLU A 230 16.72 -5.28 14.33
C GLU A 230 15.79 -6.42 14.77
N MET A 231 14.49 -6.11 14.81
CA MET A 231 13.51 -7.00 15.40
C MET A 231 12.12 -6.90 14.80
N PHE A 232 11.38 -8.00 14.90
CA PHE A 232 9.95 -8.01 14.68
C PHE A 232 9.23 -8.76 15.80
N THR A 233 7.95 -8.45 15.95
CA THR A 233 7.08 -9.06 16.95
C THR A 233 6.09 -10.01 16.27
N ILE A 234 5.86 -11.18 16.86
CA ILE A 234 4.84 -12.15 16.47
C ILE A 234 3.76 -12.19 17.55
N ASN A 235 2.51 -12.01 17.14
CA ASN A 235 1.37 -11.93 18.05
C ASN A 235 0.89 -13.31 18.52
N SER A 236 1.17 -13.61 19.79
CA SER A 236 0.75 -14.86 20.43
C SER A 236 -0.74 -14.96 20.75
N ASP A 237 -1.51 -13.87 20.60
CA ASP A 237 -2.97 -13.87 20.80
C ASP A 237 -3.70 -14.57 19.64
N VAL A 238 -3.12 -14.52 18.44
CA VAL A 238 -3.73 -15.06 17.21
C VAL A 238 -2.89 -16.14 16.53
N GLN A 239 -1.59 -16.23 16.85
CA GLN A 239 -0.68 -17.21 16.26
C GLN A 239 -0.21 -18.25 17.27
N THR A 240 0.16 -19.44 16.77
CA THR A 240 0.73 -20.52 17.59
C THR A 240 1.95 -21.12 16.92
N LEU A 241 2.94 -21.57 17.70
CA LEU A 241 4.23 -22.04 17.17
C LEU A 241 4.14 -23.26 16.22
N SER A 242 3.03 -24.00 16.23
CA SER A 242 2.80 -25.14 15.33
C SER A 242 2.03 -24.79 14.07
N ASP A 243 1.49 -23.57 13.98
CA ASP A 243 0.78 -23.09 12.81
C ASP A 243 1.79 -22.68 11.72
N PRO A 244 1.74 -23.29 10.51
CA PRO A 244 2.57 -22.86 9.39
C PRO A 244 2.40 -21.37 9.04
N TYR A 245 1.25 -20.77 9.34
CA TYR A 245 1.03 -19.34 9.13
C TYR A 245 1.99 -18.47 9.95
N THR A 246 2.51 -18.96 11.08
CA THR A 246 3.54 -18.25 11.85
C THR A 246 4.83 -18.10 11.04
N LEU A 247 5.23 -19.13 10.30
CA LEU A 247 6.40 -19.04 9.41
C LEU A 247 6.14 -18.11 8.23
N SER A 248 4.91 -18.10 7.70
CA SER A 248 4.46 -17.13 6.70
C SER A 248 4.65 -15.69 7.20
N THR A 249 4.12 -15.40 8.40
CA THR A 249 4.27 -14.08 9.03
C THR A 249 5.74 -13.74 9.27
N MET A 250 6.56 -14.68 9.75
CA MET A 250 7.99 -14.42 9.96
C MET A 250 8.74 -14.09 8.65
N ALA A 251 8.34 -14.68 7.52
CA ALA A 251 8.88 -14.32 6.20
C ALA A 251 8.45 -12.92 5.78
N HIS A 252 7.18 -12.57 6.01
CA HIS A 252 6.61 -11.24 5.78
C HIS A 252 7.36 -10.17 6.60
N GLU A 253 7.45 -10.32 7.93
CA GLU A 253 8.11 -9.34 8.80
C GLU A 253 9.61 -9.18 8.55
N LEU A 254 10.29 -10.27 8.15
CA LEU A 254 11.70 -10.18 7.77
C LEU A 254 11.88 -9.34 6.49
N GLN A 255 10.93 -9.40 5.55
CA GLN A 255 10.96 -8.55 4.36
C GLN A 255 10.94 -7.07 4.77
N HIS A 256 10.04 -6.65 5.67
CA HIS A 256 9.97 -5.26 6.12
C HIS A 256 11.28 -4.77 6.73
N LEU A 257 11.98 -5.59 7.52
CA LEU A 257 13.28 -5.22 8.08
C LEU A 257 14.37 -5.05 7.03
N ILE A 258 14.38 -5.89 5.99
CA ILE A 258 15.30 -5.77 4.87
C ILE A 258 14.97 -4.49 4.08
N HIS A 259 13.68 -4.30 3.78
CA HIS A 259 13.21 -3.20 2.96
C HIS A 259 13.42 -1.85 3.63
N GLY A 260 13.03 -1.71 4.91
CA GLY A 260 13.20 -0.49 5.69
C GLY A 260 14.65 -0.04 5.87
N TYR A 261 15.63 -0.92 5.65
CA TYR A 261 17.05 -0.54 5.61
C TYR A 261 17.49 0.02 4.25
N HIS A 262 16.87 -0.46 3.16
CA HIS A 262 17.26 -0.14 1.78
C HIS A 262 16.46 1.04 1.23
N ASP A 263 15.15 1.04 1.43
CA ASP A 263 14.22 2.09 1.03
C ASP A 263 13.16 2.32 2.13
N PRO A 264 13.48 3.13 3.15
CA PRO A 264 12.62 3.34 4.31
C PRO A 264 11.29 4.02 4.01
N ASN A 265 11.16 4.75 2.90
CA ASN A 265 9.98 5.56 2.58
C ASN A 265 9.25 5.09 1.30
N GLU A 266 9.40 3.83 0.91
CA GLU A 266 8.57 3.19 -0.13
C GLU A 266 7.08 3.29 0.25
N GLU A 267 6.21 3.48 -0.76
CA GLU A 267 4.76 3.51 -0.57
C GLU A 267 4.26 2.19 0.02
N LEU A 268 3.42 2.26 1.06
CA LEU A 268 2.96 1.11 1.82
C LEU A 268 2.44 -0.05 0.95
N TRP A 269 1.64 0.22 -0.08
CA TRP A 269 1.07 -0.83 -0.93
C TRP A 269 2.13 -1.70 -1.62
N LEU A 270 3.24 -1.10 -2.07
CA LEU A 270 4.29 -1.83 -2.76
C LEU A 270 5.18 -2.58 -1.76
N ASN A 271 5.45 -1.97 -0.60
CA ASN A 271 6.13 -2.60 0.52
C ASN A 271 5.38 -3.86 0.99
N GLU A 272 4.08 -3.74 1.28
CA GLU A 272 3.22 -4.85 1.69
C GLU A 272 3.08 -5.91 0.59
N GLY A 273 3.00 -5.49 -0.67
CA GLY A 273 3.02 -6.41 -1.80
C GLY A 273 4.29 -7.26 -1.85
N PHE A 274 5.46 -6.70 -1.51
CA PHE A 274 6.70 -7.45 -1.43
C PHE A 274 6.80 -8.33 -0.17
N SER A 275 6.27 -7.87 0.97
CA SER A 275 6.14 -8.70 2.17
C SER A 275 5.27 -9.93 1.93
N GLU A 276 4.14 -9.77 1.24
CA GLU A 276 3.30 -10.90 0.84
C GLU A 276 3.99 -11.79 -0.21
N LEU A 277 4.74 -11.21 -1.15
CA LEU A 277 5.56 -11.99 -2.09
C LEU A 277 6.60 -12.85 -1.36
N ALA A 278 7.15 -12.37 -0.23
CA ALA A 278 8.08 -13.15 0.59
C ALA A 278 7.42 -14.43 1.12
N THR A 279 6.13 -14.41 1.45
CA THR A 279 5.40 -15.61 1.89
C THR A 279 5.36 -16.67 0.78
N LEU A 280 5.03 -16.25 -0.45
CA LEU A 280 4.96 -17.12 -1.63
C LEU A 280 6.32 -17.69 -1.99
N LEU A 281 7.38 -16.87 -1.99
CA LEU A 281 8.75 -17.32 -2.27
C LEU A 281 9.23 -18.41 -1.29
N ASN A 282 8.74 -18.36 -0.06
CA ASN A 282 9.01 -19.36 0.98
C ASN A 282 8.04 -20.55 0.95
N GLY A 283 7.09 -20.59 0.01
CA GLY A 283 6.13 -21.68 -0.16
C GLY A 283 5.02 -21.72 0.88
N TYR A 284 4.74 -20.59 1.55
CA TYR A 284 3.65 -20.44 2.49
C TYR A 284 2.43 -19.76 1.85
N ASP A 285 1.29 -19.86 2.56
CA ASP A 285 0.04 -19.22 2.18
C ASP A 285 0.04 -17.75 2.63
N ALA A 286 -0.35 -16.85 1.73
CA ALA A 286 -0.44 -15.40 1.92
C ALA A 286 -1.73 -14.96 2.65
N GLY A 287 -2.42 -15.86 3.36
CA GLY A 287 -3.58 -15.52 4.21
C GLY A 287 -4.94 -15.45 3.51
N GLY A 288 -5.00 -15.68 2.18
CA GLY A 288 -6.23 -15.67 1.39
C GLY A 288 -6.80 -14.28 1.07
N PHE A 289 -5.98 -13.23 1.25
CA PHE A 289 -6.33 -11.84 0.96
C PHE A 289 -6.64 -11.58 -0.53
N ASP A 290 -5.94 -12.29 -1.41
CA ASP A 290 -6.17 -12.30 -2.86
C ASP A 290 -7.60 -12.72 -3.24
N VAL A 291 -8.17 -13.69 -2.51
CA VAL A 291 -9.56 -14.11 -2.70
C VAL A 291 -10.52 -13.00 -2.30
N VAL A 292 -10.24 -12.27 -1.23
CA VAL A 292 -11.06 -11.12 -0.80
C VAL A 292 -11.05 -10.03 -1.86
N PHE A 293 -9.88 -9.64 -2.35
CA PHE A 293 -9.73 -8.68 -3.44
C PHE A 293 -10.47 -9.12 -4.72
N SER A 294 -10.44 -10.42 -5.05
CA SER A 294 -11.09 -10.91 -6.29
C SER A 294 -12.61 -10.67 -6.35
N TYR A 295 -13.25 -10.48 -5.20
CA TYR A 295 -14.69 -10.16 -5.11
C TYR A 295 -15.00 -8.68 -5.29
N ASP A 296 -14.03 -7.79 -5.06
CA ASP A 296 -14.17 -6.34 -5.21
C ASP A 296 -12.92 -5.73 -5.86
N PRO A 297 -12.77 -5.87 -7.19
CA PRO A 297 -11.57 -5.43 -7.89
C PRO A 297 -11.52 -3.91 -8.13
N ASP A 298 -12.53 -3.15 -7.68
CA ASP A 298 -12.53 -1.67 -7.68
C ASP A 298 -11.83 -1.11 -6.42
N MET A 299 -10.91 -1.86 -5.83
CA MET A 299 -9.98 -1.37 -4.82
C MET A 299 -8.85 -0.57 -5.48
N GLN A 300 -8.52 0.59 -4.92
CA GLN A 300 -7.37 1.38 -5.37
C GLN A 300 -6.06 0.70 -4.99
N LEU A 301 -5.29 0.24 -5.98
CA LEU A 301 -4.02 -0.47 -5.74
C LEU A 301 -2.99 0.40 -5.02
N ASN A 302 -2.83 1.66 -5.43
CA ASN A 302 -1.79 2.56 -4.91
C ASN A 302 -2.26 3.38 -3.70
N ASP A 303 -3.08 2.76 -2.86
CA ASP A 303 -3.57 3.32 -1.61
C ASP A 303 -3.69 2.22 -0.54
N TRP A 304 -3.78 2.64 0.72
CA TRP A 304 -3.99 1.77 1.86
C TRP A 304 -5.05 2.32 2.81
N SER A 305 -6.07 1.52 3.08
CA SER A 305 -7.17 1.89 3.95
C SER A 305 -6.81 1.75 5.44
N ASP A 306 -7.29 2.69 6.27
CA ASP A 306 -7.28 2.56 7.73
C ASP A 306 -8.41 1.67 8.26
N ASP A 307 -9.43 1.38 7.44
CA ASP A 307 -10.43 0.35 7.71
C ASP A 307 -9.85 -1.06 7.52
N ALA A 308 -9.82 -1.83 8.62
CA ALA A 308 -9.31 -3.19 8.66
C ALA A 308 -10.02 -4.16 7.69
N ASP A 309 -11.32 -3.96 7.42
CA ASP A 309 -12.05 -4.83 6.47
C ASP A 309 -11.57 -4.60 5.04
N LEU A 310 -11.25 -3.34 4.70
CA LEU A 310 -10.70 -2.95 3.40
C LEU A 310 -9.21 -3.28 3.28
N SER A 311 -8.44 -3.21 4.37
CA SER A 311 -7.01 -3.53 4.38
C SER A 311 -6.72 -4.94 3.84
N ASN A 312 -7.58 -5.93 4.15
CA ASN A 312 -7.46 -7.28 3.58
C ASN A 312 -7.47 -7.29 2.05
N SER A 313 -8.30 -6.44 1.42
CA SER A 313 -8.30 -6.30 -0.05
C SER A 313 -7.04 -5.58 -0.55
N ASN A 314 -6.49 -4.63 0.21
CA ASN A 314 -5.21 -3.98 -0.14
C ASN A 314 -4.06 -5.00 -0.17
N TYR A 315 -3.96 -5.89 0.82
CA TYR A 315 -3.00 -7.00 0.82
C TYR A 315 -3.17 -7.89 -0.41
N GLY A 316 -4.40 -8.29 -0.73
CA GLY A 316 -4.70 -9.16 -1.87
C GLY A 316 -4.32 -8.54 -3.22
N ALA A 317 -4.67 -7.27 -3.43
CA ALA A 317 -4.32 -6.53 -4.64
C ALA A 317 -2.79 -6.41 -4.80
N SER A 318 -2.11 -5.99 -3.74
CA SER A 318 -0.66 -5.76 -3.73
C SER A 318 0.12 -7.06 -3.93
N PHE A 319 -0.29 -8.14 -3.26
CA PHE A 319 0.28 -9.48 -3.43
C PHE A 319 0.15 -9.99 -4.87
N LEU A 320 -1.04 -9.90 -5.47
CA LEU A 320 -1.24 -10.34 -6.86
C LEU A 320 -0.43 -9.48 -7.83
N TYR A 321 -0.29 -8.17 -7.59
CA TYR A 321 0.49 -7.27 -8.44
C TYR A 321 1.98 -7.62 -8.44
N THR A 322 2.59 -7.79 -7.26
CA THR A 322 4.02 -8.15 -7.14
C THR A 322 4.30 -9.59 -7.58
N THR A 323 3.34 -10.50 -7.37
CA THR A 323 3.41 -11.88 -7.89
C THR A 323 3.39 -11.87 -9.42
N TYR A 324 2.57 -11.04 -10.04
CA TYR A 324 2.53 -10.88 -11.49
C TYR A 324 3.80 -10.21 -12.04
N LEU A 325 4.37 -9.25 -11.32
CA LEU A 325 5.66 -8.62 -11.65
C LEU A 325 6.75 -9.68 -11.73
N LEU A 326 6.84 -10.54 -10.72
CA LEU A 326 7.78 -11.66 -10.69
C LEU A 326 7.51 -12.67 -11.82
N ASP A 327 6.26 -13.05 -12.05
CA ASP A 327 5.91 -14.01 -13.11
C ASP A 327 6.31 -13.50 -14.49
N ARG A 328 5.98 -12.23 -14.76
CA ARG A 328 6.09 -11.64 -16.08
C ARG A 328 7.51 -11.24 -16.45
N PHE A 329 8.28 -10.73 -15.50
CA PHE A 329 9.59 -10.12 -15.77
C PHE A 329 10.75 -10.83 -15.06
N GLY A 330 10.46 -11.77 -14.16
CA GLY A 330 11.45 -12.56 -13.45
C GLY A 330 12.18 -11.82 -12.34
N GLU A 331 12.99 -12.57 -11.59
CA GLU A 331 13.60 -12.10 -10.35
C GLU A 331 14.48 -10.86 -10.53
N GLU A 332 15.25 -10.76 -11.63
CA GLU A 332 16.18 -9.65 -11.84
C GLU A 332 15.46 -8.30 -11.85
N VAL A 333 14.31 -8.22 -12.53
CA VAL A 333 13.51 -6.99 -12.60
C VAL A 333 12.80 -6.74 -11.27
N THR A 334 12.22 -7.77 -10.66
CA THR A 334 11.53 -7.62 -9.36
C THR A 334 12.48 -7.13 -8.27
N ARG A 335 13.69 -7.69 -8.19
CA ARG A 335 14.72 -7.24 -7.24
C ARG A 335 15.23 -5.83 -7.54
N ALA A 336 15.22 -5.41 -8.80
CA ALA A 336 15.56 -4.05 -9.17
C ALA A 336 14.49 -3.04 -8.70
N VAL A 337 13.20 -3.42 -8.69
CA VAL A 337 12.12 -2.59 -8.10
C VAL A 337 12.30 -2.49 -6.59
N VAL A 338 12.53 -3.60 -5.89
CA VAL A 338 12.80 -3.62 -4.43
C VAL A 338 13.98 -2.73 -4.02
N ALA A 339 14.96 -2.53 -4.91
CA ALA A 339 16.18 -1.79 -4.61
C ALA A 339 16.19 -0.35 -5.15
N ASP A 340 15.15 0.07 -5.86
CA ASP A 340 15.09 1.42 -6.44
C ASP A 340 14.64 2.42 -5.37
N PRO A 341 15.33 3.55 -5.17
CA PRO A 341 15.00 4.52 -4.12
C PRO A 341 13.88 5.50 -4.52
N MET A 342 13.17 5.21 -5.61
CA MET A 342 11.94 5.91 -5.98
C MET A 342 10.77 5.07 -5.51
N ASN A 343 9.60 5.71 -5.33
CA ASN A 343 8.49 5.03 -4.69
C ASN A 343 7.37 4.67 -5.68
N GLY A 344 6.62 3.63 -5.35
CA GLY A 344 5.39 3.20 -6.00
C GLY A 344 5.55 3.05 -7.51
N PHE A 345 4.61 3.61 -8.29
CA PHE A 345 4.69 3.53 -9.75
C PHE A 345 5.89 4.28 -10.35
N ALA A 346 6.48 5.25 -9.65
CA ALA A 346 7.67 5.93 -10.12
C ALA A 346 8.89 5.00 -10.10
N SER A 347 8.99 4.15 -9.07
CA SER A 347 9.94 3.02 -9.00
C SER A 347 9.82 2.10 -10.22
N VAL A 348 8.60 1.61 -10.45
CA VAL A 348 8.31 0.66 -11.54
C VAL A 348 8.65 1.26 -12.91
N ASP A 349 8.24 2.50 -13.18
CA ASP A 349 8.58 3.20 -14.43
C ASP A 349 10.09 3.38 -14.60
N ASN A 350 10.78 3.79 -13.54
CA ASN A 350 12.23 4.01 -13.56
C ASN A 350 12.99 2.71 -13.85
N VAL A 351 12.60 1.62 -13.19
CA VAL A 351 13.23 0.30 -13.37
C VAL A 351 12.95 -0.26 -14.76
N PHE A 352 11.71 -0.20 -15.25
CA PHE A 352 11.38 -0.66 -16.60
C PHE A 352 12.13 0.13 -17.67
N ASN A 353 12.22 1.45 -17.53
CA ASN A 353 12.97 2.29 -18.44
C ASN A 353 14.49 2.01 -18.38
N SER A 354 15.06 1.92 -17.18
CA SER A 354 16.50 1.74 -16.97
C SER A 354 17.00 0.36 -17.41
N ASN A 355 16.13 -0.67 -17.35
CA ASN A 355 16.43 -2.03 -17.82
C ASN A 355 15.96 -2.31 -19.25
N ASP A 356 15.49 -1.30 -19.99
CA ASP A 356 14.98 -1.42 -21.37
C ASP A 356 13.89 -2.50 -21.52
N ILE A 357 12.98 -2.60 -20.53
CA ILE A 357 11.88 -3.56 -20.54
C ILE A 357 10.87 -3.15 -21.61
N ARG A 358 10.82 -3.91 -22.71
CA ARG A 358 9.97 -3.61 -23.87
C ARG A 358 8.85 -4.62 -24.03
N ASP A 359 7.68 -4.14 -24.44
CA ASP A 359 6.59 -5.01 -24.87
C ASP A 359 6.99 -5.69 -26.20
N PRO A 360 7.03 -7.03 -26.27
CA PRO A 360 7.46 -7.75 -27.47
C PRO A 360 6.53 -7.57 -28.68
N LEU A 361 5.30 -7.10 -28.49
CA LEU A 361 4.34 -6.86 -29.56
C LEU A 361 4.42 -5.44 -30.12
N THR A 362 4.83 -4.46 -29.30
CA THR A 362 4.86 -3.04 -29.70
C THR A 362 6.26 -2.45 -29.79
N GLU A 363 7.26 -3.15 -29.26
CA GLU A 363 8.67 -2.73 -29.11
C GLU A 363 8.87 -1.44 -28.29
N LYS A 364 7.83 -0.94 -27.63
CA LYS A 364 7.90 0.22 -26.73
C LYS A 364 8.31 -0.21 -25.32
N ILE A 365 8.96 0.71 -24.61
CA ILE A 365 9.21 0.53 -23.17
C ILE A 365 7.87 0.40 -22.47
N VAL A 366 7.74 -0.61 -21.61
CA VAL A 366 6.56 -0.84 -20.77
C VAL A 366 6.53 0.22 -19.68
N THR A 367 5.39 0.87 -19.48
CA THR A 367 5.14 1.76 -18.34
C THR A 367 4.43 1.01 -17.21
N ALA A 368 4.44 1.58 -16.00
CA ALA A 368 3.66 1.08 -14.87
C ALA A 368 2.15 0.98 -15.20
N ASP A 369 1.61 1.93 -15.96
CA ASP A 369 0.21 1.92 -16.41
C ASP A 369 -0.07 0.80 -17.43
N ASP A 370 0.88 0.53 -18.34
CA ASP A 370 0.79 -0.61 -19.28
C ASP A 370 0.83 -1.94 -18.50
N PHE A 371 1.71 -2.04 -17.52
CA PHE A 371 1.84 -3.24 -16.69
C PHE A 371 0.60 -3.45 -15.80
N PHE A 372 0.08 -2.39 -15.18
CA PHE A 372 -1.18 -2.42 -14.44
C PHE A 372 -2.34 -2.87 -15.33
N THR A 373 -2.44 -2.36 -16.57
CA THR A 373 -3.46 -2.80 -17.54
C THR A 373 -3.34 -4.30 -17.84
N ASP A 374 -2.12 -4.83 -17.92
CA ASP A 374 -1.90 -6.25 -18.18
C ASP A 374 -2.26 -7.10 -16.96
N TRP A 375 -1.99 -6.60 -15.76
CA TRP A 375 -2.36 -7.22 -14.50
C TRP A 375 -3.88 -7.35 -14.34
N THR A 376 -4.64 -6.29 -14.60
CA THR A 376 -6.12 -6.33 -14.50
C THR A 376 -6.73 -7.32 -15.50
N ILE A 377 -6.20 -7.38 -16.73
CA ILE A 377 -6.59 -8.38 -17.72
C ILE A 377 -6.22 -9.80 -17.25
N THR A 378 -5.06 -9.96 -16.61
CA THR A 378 -4.60 -11.25 -16.07
C THR A 378 -5.52 -11.76 -14.97
N ASN A 379 -5.95 -10.89 -14.05
CA ASN A 379 -6.87 -11.23 -12.97
C ASN A 379 -8.20 -11.80 -13.47
N PHE A 380 -8.67 -11.35 -14.64
CA PHE A 380 -9.88 -11.87 -15.28
C PHE A 380 -9.62 -13.13 -16.12
N LEU A 381 -8.64 -13.09 -17.03
CA LEU A 381 -8.43 -14.14 -18.04
C LEU A 381 -7.77 -15.39 -17.47
N GLN A 382 -6.60 -15.22 -16.85
CA GLN A 382 -5.68 -16.31 -16.49
C GLN A 382 -5.49 -17.39 -17.58
N ASP A 383 -5.23 -16.99 -18.82
CA ASP A 383 -5.01 -17.89 -19.97
C ASP A 383 -3.64 -17.65 -20.63
N SER A 384 -2.74 -18.62 -20.50
CA SER A 384 -1.41 -18.60 -21.11
C SER A 384 -1.42 -18.88 -22.62
N GLY A 385 -2.56 -19.24 -23.20
CA GLY A 385 -2.74 -19.41 -24.64
C GLY A 385 -2.94 -18.10 -25.42
N ILE A 386 -3.14 -16.98 -24.72
CA ILE A 386 -3.45 -15.69 -25.34
C ILE A 386 -2.15 -14.87 -25.55
N LEU A 387 -1.98 -14.36 -26.78
CA LEU A 387 -0.82 -13.59 -27.23
C LEU A 387 0.52 -14.33 -26.99
N ASP A 388 1.43 -13.73 -26.23
CA ASP A 388 2.74 -14.26 -25.82
C ASP A 388 2.68 -14.99 -24.47
N GLY A 389 1.48 -15.32 -23.99
CA GLY A 389 1.24 -16.04 -22.73
C GLY A 389 1.22 -15.15 -21.49
N ARG A 390 1.27 -13.83 -21.67
CA ARG A 390 1.39 -12.86 -20.58
C ARG A 390 0.21 -12.80 -19.61
N TYR A 391 -0.99 -13.27 -19.96
CA TYR A 391 -2.19 -13.09 -19.13
C TYR A 391 -2.47 -14.29 -18.24
N HIS A 392 -1.48 -14.75 -17.49
CA HIS A 392 -1.56 -15.91 -16.61
C HIS A 392 -0.58 -15.79 -15.43
N TYR A 393 -0.87 -16.50 -14.33
CA TYR A 393 0.03 -16.65 -13.18
C TYR A 393 0.69 -18.03 -13.22
N SER A 394 1.92 -18.13 -13.76
CA SER A 394 2.62 -19.42 -13.82
C SER A 394 3.29 -19.81 -12.50
N ASN A 395 3.70 -18.81 -11.71
CA ASN A 395 4.29 -18.95 -10.37
C ASN A 395 3.25 -19.12 -9.25
N TYR A 396 1.97 -18.81 -9.50
CA TYR A 396 0.89 -18.88 -8.52
C TYR A 396 -0.41 -19.44 -9.13
N MET A 397 -0.43 -20.75 -9.40
CA MET A 397 -1.54 -21.42 -10.10
C MET A 397 -2.88 -21.41 -9.34
N SER A 398 -2.88 -21.09 -8.05
CA SER A 398 -4.09 -20.95 -7.23
C SER A 398 -4.68 -19.55 -7.23
N ALA A 399 -4.11 -18.60 -7.98
CA ALA A 399 -4.63 -17.24 -8.08
C ALA A 399 -6.14 -17.23 -8.38
N PRO A 400 -6.95 -16.48 -7.61
CA PRO A 400 -8.38 -16.38 -7.87
C PRO A 400 -8.64 -15.57 -9.15
N LYS A 401 -9.71 -15.94 -9.86
CA LYS A 401 -10.20 -15.14 -10.99
C LYS A 401 -11.17 -14.08 -10.49
N VAL A 402 -11.06 -12.89 -11.04
CA VAL A 402 -12.06 -11.83 -10.90
C VAL A 402 -13.25 -12.16 -11.81
N ASP A 403 -14.46 -11.97 -11.28
CA ASP A 403 -15.71 -12.09 -12.03
C ASP A 403 -16.15 -10.74 -12.63
N VAL A 404 -17.11 -10.79 -13.55
CA VAL A 404 -17.70 -9.57 -14.15
C VAL A 404 -18.44 -8.77 -13.07
N THR A 405 -18.21 -7.46 -13.01
CA THR A 405 -18.88 -6.55 -12.06
C THR A 405 -20.31 -6.22 -12.50
N GLU A 406 -20.53 -6.09 -13.81
CA GLU A 406 -21.85 -5.82 -14.39
C GLU A 406 -22.00 -6.45 -15.78
N THR A 407 -23.23 -6.80 -16.15
CA THR A 407 -23.58 -7.31 -17.48
C THR A 407 -24.59 -6.43 -18.20
N PHE A 408 -24.25 -6.01 -19.43
CA PHE A 408 -25.14 -5.26 -20.31
C PHE A 408 -25.94 -6.19 -21.23
N TYR A 409 -27.18 -6.46 -20.86
CA TYR A 409 -28.12 -7.25 -21.70
C TYR A 409 -28.80 -6.43 -22.79
N GLU A 410 -28.95 -5.12 -22.59
CA GLU A 410 -29.61 -4.21 -23.55
C GLU A 410 -28.74 -3.00 -23.85
N CYS A 411 -28.42 -2.80 -25.13
CA CYS A 411 -27.63 -1.66 -25.61
C CYS A 411 -28.55 -0.62 -26.27
N THR A 412 -29.28 0.12 -25.42
CA THR A 412 -30.34 1.06 -25.82
C THR A 412 -29.82 2.39 -26.37
N GLY A 413 -28.54 2.69 -26.17
CA GLY A 413 -27.92 3.98 -26.47
C GLY A 413 -28.17 5.06 -25.41
N VAL A 414 -28.75 4.71 -24.25
CA VAL A 414 -28.91 5.61 -23.10
C VAL A 414 -27.59 5.70 -22.33
N PRO A 415 -27.02 6.90 -22.12
CA PRO A 415 -25.81 7.07 -21.31
C PRO A 415 -25.98 6.53 -19.88
N GLN A 416 -24.98 5.78 -19.41
CA GLN A 416 -24.89 5.22 -18.07
C GLN A 416 -23.69 5.83 -17.38
N ILE A 417 -23.92 6.49 -16.24
CA ILE A 417 -22.84 7.04 -15.40
C ILE A 417 -22.38 5.96 -14.43
N ARG A 418 -21.06 5.80 -14.30
CA ARG A 418 -20.38 4.88 -13.40
C ARG A 418 -19.22 5.60 -12.73
N THR A 419 -18.68 4.95 -11.71
CA THR A 419 -17.55 5.42 -10.91
C THR A 419 -16.57 4.28 -10.73
N VAL A 420 -15.29 4.60 -10.59
CA VAL A 420 -14.21 3.64 -10.35
C VAL A 420 -13.14 4.35 -9.50
N HIS A 421 -12.51 3.66 -8.56
CA HIS A 421 -11.36 4.21 -7.84
C HIS A 421 -10.15 4.33 -8.77
N GLN A 422 -9.21 5.22 -8.44
CA GLN A 422 -7.95 5.25 -9.22
C GLN A 422 -7.25 3.92 -9.05
N TYR A 423 -6.74 3.35 -10.13
CA TYR A 423 -6.12 2.02 -10.11
C TYR A 423 -7.01 0.92 -9.48
N GLY A 424 -8.33 1.13 -9.45
CA GLY A 424 -9.37 0.11 -9.31
C GLY A 424 -9.90 -0.29 -10.69
N THR A 425 -10.71 -1.36 -10.77
CA THR A 425 -11.15 -1.91 -12.06
C THR A 425 -12.59 -2.40 -12.09
N ASP A 426 -13.34 -1.91 -13.07
CA ASP A 426 -14.64 -2.43 -13.47
C ASP A 426 -14.54 -3.43 -14.63
N TYR A 427 -15.34 -4.50 -14.60
CA TYR A 427 -15.41 -5.54 -15.63
C TYR A 427 -16.84 -5.68 -16.17
N PHE A 428 -17.09 -5.12 -17.36
CA PHE A 428 -18.40 -5.14 -17.99
C PHE A 428 -18.53 -6.20 -19.07
N GLN A 429 -19.39 -7.18 -18.86
CA GLN A 429 -19.78 -8.12 -19.92
C GLN A 429 -20.78 -7.49 -20.88
N ILE A 430 -20.51 -7.55 -22.18
CA ILE A 430 -21.37 -6.99 -23.22
C ILE A 430 -22.17 -8.11 -23.89
N SER A 431 -23.32 -8.45 -23.32
CA SER A 431 -24.20 -9.54 -23.80
C SER A 431 -25.28 -9.09 -24.79
N CYS A 432 -25.32 -7.81 -25.16
CA CYS A 432 -26.26 -7.34 -26.17
C CYS A 432 -25.81 -7.82 -27.57
N GLY A 433 -26.70 -8.52 -28.28
CA GLY A 433 -26.37 -9.10 -29.58
C GLY A 433 -26.37 -8.06 -30.72
N GLY A 434 -25.45 -8.22 -31.68
CA GLY A 434 -25.43 -7.41 -32.91
C GLY A 434 -24.18 -6.55 -33.06
N LYS A 435 -24.30 -5.49 -33.86
CA LYS A 435 -23.25 -4.47 -34.00
C LYS A 435 -23.49 -3.35 -33.00
N ILE A 436 -22.55 -3.16 -32.10
CA ILE A 436 -22.61 -2.24 -30.98
C ILE A 436 -21.70 -1.05 -31.27
N GLN A 437 -22.23 0.16 -31.09
CA GLN A 437 -21.43 1.36 -30.94
C GLN A 437 -21.31 1.68 -29.46
N LEU A 438 -20.10 1.57 -28.93
CA LEU A 438 -19.75 1.95 -27.57
C LEU A 438 -19.04 3.30 -27.61
N GLN A 439 -19.55 4.25 -26.83
CA GLN A 439 -18.91 5.53 -26.55
C GLN A 439 -18.55 5.55 -25.06
N PHE A 440 -17.29 5.82 -24.78
CA PHE A 440 -16.73 6.02 -23.44
C PHE A 440 -16.24 7.46 -23.31
N SER A 441 -16.59 8.11 -22.21
CA SER A 441 -16.14 9.45 -21.85
C SER A 441 -15.94 9.55 -20.34
N GLY A 442 -14.78 9.99 -19.89
CA GLY A 442 -14.52 10.27 -18.47
C GLY A 442 -14.52 11.77 -18.16
N ASP A 443 -14.59 12.12 -16.88
CA ASP A 443 -14.26 13.47 -16.45
C ASP A 443 -12.80 13.79 -16.86
N ALA A 444 -12.54 15.04 -17.23
CA ALA A 444 -11.20 15.45 -17.69
C ALA A 444 -10.24 15.76 -16.52
N THR A 445 -10.76 15.97 -15.32
CA THR A 445 -10.00 16.37 -14.15
C THR A 445 -10.61 15.77 -12.90
N VAL A 446 -9.78 15.62 -11.87
CA VAL A 446 -10.17 15.09 -10.56
C VAL A 446 -9.43 15.86 -9.46
N GLY A 447 -10.02 15.98 -8.27
CA GLY A 447 -9.37 16.62 -7.13
C GLY A 447 -8.20 15.79 -6.61
N VAL A 448 -7.21 16.43 -5.97
CA VAL A 448 -6.13 15.75 -5.22
C VAL A 448 -6.64 15.36 -3.84
N LEU A 449 -7.28 16.31 -3.15
CA LEU A 449 -7.84 16.23 -1.81
C LEU A 449 -9.38 16.23 -1.86
N PRO A 450 -10.06 15.67 -0.84
CA PRO A 450 -11.52 15.61 -0.75
C PRO A 450 -12.22 16.95 -0.43
N ASP A 451 -11.61 18.10 -0.76
CA ASP A 451 -12.18 19.42 -0.49
C ASP A 451 -13.41 19.70 -1.39
N SER A 452 -14.54 19.97 -0.73
CA SER A 452 -15.83 20.39 -1.31
C SER A 452 -15.84 21.78 -1.98
N ALA A 453 -14.72 22.19 -2.58
CA ALA A 453 -14.52 23.51 -3.19
C ALA A 453 -14.64 24.68 -2.18
N GLN A 454 -14.09 24.52 -0.96
CA GLN A 454 -13.92 25.65 -0.06
C GLN A 454 -12.70 26.51 -0.43
N ASN A 455 -11.70 25.90 -1.09
CA ASN A 455 -10.56 26.59 -1.67
C ASN A 455 -10.47 26.37 -3.18
N ASP A 456 -10.81 27.39 -3.97
CA ASP A 456 -10.72 27.39 -5.44
C ASP A 456 -9.35 27.90 -5.95
N GLY A 457 -8.50 28.38 -5.02
CA GLY A 457 -7.19 28.94 -5.31
C GLY A 457 -6.08 27.92 -5.15
N PHE A 458 -4.85 28.41 -5.21
CA PHE A 458 -3.72 27.60 -4.81
C PHE A 458 -3.54 27.57 -3.29
N MET A 459 -3.08 26.44 -2.79
CA MET A 459 -2.68 26.24 -1.41
C MET A 459 -1.28 25.62 -1.35
N MET A 460 -0.73 25.53 -0.15
CA MET A 460 0.43 24.67 0.10
C MET A 460 -0.05 23.37 0.76
N TRP A 461 0.33 22.23 0.20
CA TRP A 461 0.02 20.90 0.70
C TRP A 461 1.30 20.16 1.07
N SER A 462 1.26 19.36 2.12
CA SER A 462 2.42 18.65 2.65
C SER A 462 2.88 17.46 1.83
N ASN A 463 2.08 17.06 0.84
CA ASN A 463 2.12 15.72 0.26
C ASN A 463 1.64 14.63 1.23
N ARG A 464 1.53 13.41 0.69
CA ARG A 464 1.28 12.13 1.37
C ARG A 464 2.53 11.27 1.20
N ALA A 465 3.06 10.72 2.29
CA ALA A 465 4.16 9.76 2.23
C ALA A 465 4.38 9.07 3.58
N ASP A 466 4.91 7.86 3.52
CA ASP A 466 5.29 7.06 4.69
C ASP A 466 6.77 7.32 5.03
N THR A 467 7.17 7.16 6.29
CA THR A 467 8.52 7.40 6.86
C THR A 467 9.18 8.69 6.34
N SER A 468 8.51 9.84 6.45
CA SER A 468 8.92 11.08 5.79
C SER A 468 8.92 12.33 6.70
N ASP A 469 9.76 13.34 6.41
CA ASP A 469 9.93 14.62 7.17
C ASP A 469 9.76 15.85 6.23
N MET A 470 8.52 16.11 5.81
CA MET A 470 8.20 17.22 4.90
C MET A 470 8.18 18.56 5.66
N MET A 471 8.75 19.62 5.08
CA MET A 471 8.82 20.94 5.70
C MET A 471 8.62 22.11 4.75
N MET A 472 8.09 23.21 5.29
CA MET A 472 8.14 24.53 4.66
C MET A 472 8.59 25.59 5.66
N THR A 473 9.56 26.44 5.28
CA THR A 473 10.21 27.42 6.18
C THR A 473 10.27 28.84 5.59
N ARG A 474 10.08 29.87 6.44
CA ARG A 474 10.25 31.29 6.07
C ARG A 474 10.74 32.18 7.22
N GLU A 475 11.67 33.09 6.94
CA GLU A 475 12.12 34.14 7.88
C GLU A 475 11.22 35.39 7.85
N PHE A 476 10.92 35.92 9.04
CA PHE A 476 10.24 37.19 9.25
C PHE A 476 11.08 38.14 10.12
N ASP A 477 11.11 39.42 9.76
CA ASP A 477 11.83 40.45 10.49
C ASP A 477 10.89 41.25 11.42
N PHE A 478 10.98 40.99 12.73
CA PHE A 478 10.26 41.72 13.77
C PHE A 478 11.18 42.65 14.57
N THR A 479 12.39 42.95 14.09
CA THR A 479 13.39 43.76 14.82
C THR A 479 12.89 45.16 15.20
N ASN A 480 12.02 45.74 14.36
CA ASN A 480 11.41 47.05 14.58
C ASN A 480 10.02 46.98 15.26
N LEU A 481 9.59 45.80 15.70
CA LEU A 481 8.30 45.60 16.36
C LEU A 481 8.42 45.47 17.87
N SER A 482 7.38 45.89 18.56
CA SER A 482 7.19 45.69 20.00
C SER A 482 5.73 45.35 20.30
N GLY A 483 5.48 44.61 21.38
CA GLY A 483 4.14 44.26 21.81
C GLY A 483 3.54 43.11 21.00
N LYS A 484 2.22 43.15 20.79
CA LYS A 484 1.47 42.03 20.23
C LYS A 484 1.80 41.75 18.76
N ILE A 485 2.14 40.51 18.44
CA ILE A 485 2.32 40.00 17.06
C ILE A 485 1.46 38.74 16.92
N ASP A 486 0.44 38.80 16.08
CA ASP A 486 -0.43 37.66 15.78
C ASP A 486 -0.07 37.08 14.41
N PHE A 487 0.01 35.75 14.33
CA PHE A 487 0.07 34.99 13.09
C PHE A 487 -1.22 34.20 12.93
N THR A 488 -1.87 34.32 11.78
CA THR A 488 -3.10 33.57 11.46
C THR A 488 -2.93 32.86 10.13
N PHE A 489 -3.55 31.70 9.99
CA PHE A 489 -3.57 30.91 8.76
C PHE A 489 -4.81 30.01 8.77
N ASP A 490 -5.24 29.57 7.60
CA ASP A 490 -6.27 28.55 7.46
C ASP A 490 -5.58 27.21 7.19
N THR A 491 -6.11 26.13 7.77
CA THR A 491 -5.57 24.78 7.60
C THR A 491 -6.68 23.74 7.49
N TRP A 492 -6.40 22.69 6.73
CA TRP A 492 -7.16 21.47 6.64
C TRP A 492 -6.18 20.30 6.72
N TYR A 493 -6.54 19.22 7.42
CA TYR A 493 -5.70 18.04 7.48
C TYR A 493 -6.47 16.77 7.80
N GLU A 494 -5.89 15.64 7.39
CA GLU A 494 -6.26 14.27 7.71
C GLU A 494 -4.97 13.46 7.84
N LEU A 495 -4.62 13.10 9.07
CA LEU A 495 -3.37 12.48 9.47
C LEU A 495 -3.67 11.18 10.23
N GLU A 496 -2.72 10.24 10.23
CA GLU A 496 -2.85 9.03 11.04
C GLU A 496 -2.98 9.39 12.52
N THR A 497 -4.00 8.83 13.19
CA THR A 497 -4.22 9.11 14.60
C THR A 497 -3.09 8.48 15.43
N ASP A 498 -2.56 9.22 16.39
CA ASP A 498 -1.51 8.81 17.32
C ASP A 498 -0.09 8.57 16.74
N PHE A 499 0.12 8.56 15.43
CA PHE A 499 1.43 8.30 14.81
C PHE A 499 1.98 9.50 14.03
N ASP A 500 1.15 10.11 13.19
CA ASP A 500 1.51 11.21 12.30
C ASP A 500 1.29 12.59 12.92
N TYR A 501 2.26 13.49 12.80
CA TYR A 501 2.16 14.82 13.42
C TYR A 501 2.68 15.96 12.57
N VAL A 502 1.95 17.08 12.59
CA VAL A 502 2.39 18.36 12.03
C VAL A 502 2.69 19.38 13.13
N TYR A 503 3.84 20.03 13.04
CA TYR A 503 4.29 21.03 14.01
C TYR A 503 4.44 22.41 13.37
N LEU A 504 3.94 23.44 14.06
CA LEU A 504 4.38 24.81 13.81
C LEU A 504 5.55 25.14 14.73
N MET A 505 6.69 25.51 14.17
CA MET A 505 7.92 25.78 14.89
C MET A 505 8.44 27.19 14.63
N ALA A 506 9.24 27.71 15.56
CA ALA A 506 9.97 28.96 15.40
C ALA A 506 11.42 28.88 15.86
N SER A 507 12.31 29.57 15.14
CA SER A 507 13.73 29.70 15.49
C SER A 507 14.24 31.13 15.29
N VAL A 508 15.20 31.56 16.10
CA VAL A 508 15.88 32.87 15.96
C VAL A 508 17.30 32.76 15.42
N ASP A 509 17.77 31.52 15.19
CA ASP A 509 19.12 31.21 14.76
C ASP A 509 19.18 30.06 13.74
N ASP A 510 18.02 29.60 13.25
CA ASP A 510 17.85 28.50 12.29
C ASP A 510 18.46 27.16 12.73
N ARG A 511 18.65 27.00 14.04
CA ARG A 511 19.28 25.80 14.65
C ARG A 511 18.45 25.29 15.81
N ASN A 512 18.04 26.19 16.69
CA ASN A 512 17.23 25.88 17.86
C ASN A 512 15.78 26.17 17.53
N TRP A 513 15.02 25.11 17.26
CA TRP A 513 13.61 25.21 16.92
C TRP A 513 12.73 24.98 18.16
N LYS A 514 11.67 25.78 18.29
CA LYS A 514 10.68 25.66 19.35
C LYS A 514 9.32 25.39 18.76
N ILE A 515 8.70 24.28 19.15
CA ILE A 515 7.28 24.03 18.86
C ILE A 515 6.44 25.13 19.49
N LEU A 516 5.61 25.77 18.67
CA LEU A 516 4.65 26.77 19.08
C LEU A 516 3.34 26.09 19.45
N LYS A 517 2.66 26.61 20.49
CA LYS A 517 1.34 26.13 20.84
C LYS A 517 0.30 26.65 19.86
N THR A 518 -0.27 25.76 19.05
CA THR A 518 -1.43 26.07 18.21
C THR A 518 -2.74 25.73 18.94
N PRO A 519 -3.85 26.42 18.63
CA PRO A 519 -5.16 26.15 19.23
C PRO A 519 -5.65 24.69 19.13
N SER A 520 -5.44 24.02 17.98
CA SER A 520 -5.96 22.66 17.76
C SER A 520 -4.93 21.54 17.99
N CYS A 521 -3.74 21.84 18.52
CA CYS A 521 -2.77 20.78 18.79
C CYS A 521 -3.17 19.86 19.95
N THR A 522 -2.61 18.66 19.93
CA THR A 522 -2.56 17.73 21.05
C THR A 522 -1.11 17.49 21.48
N SER A 523 -0.91 17.13 22.74
CA SER A 523 0.37 16.65 23.27
C SER A 523 0.26 15.23 23.82
N ILE A 524 -0.79 14.51 23.43
CA ILE A 524 -0.97 13.09 23.72
C ILE A 524 0.04 12.33 22.85
N ASN A 525 0.73 11.36 23.46
CA ASN A 525 1.78 10.58 22.83
C ASN A 525 1.67 9.11 23.27
N PRO A 526 0.67 8.35 22.79
CA PRO A 526 0.49 6.97 23.25
C PRO A 526 1.51 6.03 22.56
N SER A 527 1.77 6.24 21.27
CA SER A 527 2.73 5.47 20.46
C SER A 527 4.19 5.79 20.80
N GLY A 528 4.50 7.05 21.11
CA GLY A 528 5.86 7.56 21.23
C GLY A 528 6.25 8.56 20.14
N ASN A 529 5.48 8.65 19.06
CA ASN A 529 5.82 9.42 17.86
C ASN A 529 5.64 10.95 18.00
N SER A 530 5.01 11.44 19.06
CA SER A 530 4.82 12.87 19.29
C SER A 530 6.04 13.54 19.93
N TYR A 531 6.55 14.59 19.28
CA TYR A 531 7.62 15.46 19.79
C TYR A 531 7.11 16.63 20.64
N GLY A 532 5.79 16.80 20.76
CA GLY A 532 5.18 17.89 21.53
C GLY A 532 3.76 18.25 21.11
N CYS A 533 3.42 19.53 21.18
CA CYS A 533 2.12 20.02 20.73
C CYS A 533 2.07 20.05 19.19
N GLY A 534 1.46 19.03 18.59
CA GLY A 534 1.29 18.87 17.14
C GLY A 534 -0.17 18.68 16.73
N TYR A 535 -0.48 18.93 15.47
CA TYR A 535 -1.73 18.49 14.84
C TYR A 535 -1.66 16.97 14.62
N ASN A 536 -2.79 16.28 14.81
CA ASN A 536 -2.94 14.83 14.66
C ASN A 536 -4.42 14.52 14.35
N ALA A 537 -4.71 13.34 13.82
CA ALA A 537 -6.04 12.94 13.34
C ALA A 537 -6.54 13.87 12.22
N LEU A 538 -7.84 14.22 12.19
CA LEU A 538 -8.46 14.96 11.08
C LEU A 538 -9.23 16.22 11.51
N THR A 539 -9.47 17.09 10.53
CA THR A 539 -10.39 18.24 10.61
C THR A 539 -11.72 17.94 9.92
N SER A 540 -12.79 18.63 10.31
CA SER A 540 -14.09 18.54 9.60
C SER A 540 -14.20 19.47 8.38
N GLY A 541 -13.10 20.08 7.96
CA GLY A 541 -13.05 21.15 6.96
C GLY A 541 -11.98 22.19 7.31
N TRP A 542 -11.84 23.22 6.45
CA TRP A 542 -10.88 24.29 6.69
C TRP A 542 -11.19 25.05 7.99
N GLN A 543 -10.15 25.29 8.79
CA GLN A 543 -10.25 26.03 10.04
C GLN A 543 -9.18 27.10 10.15
N THR A 544 -9.53 28.25 10.74
CA THR A 544 -8.60 29.35 10.97
C THR A 544 -7.89 29.18 12.31
N GLU A 545 -6.57 29.22 12.27
CA GLU A 545 -5.69 29.18 13.43
C GLU A 545 -5.15 30.58 13.78
N ARG A 546 -4.88 30.81 15.06
CA ARG A 546 -4.26 32.05 15.56
C ARG A 546 -3.21 31.76 16.61
N VAL A 547 -1.98 32.14 16.30
CA VAL A 547 -0.79 31.90 17.13
C VAL A 547 -0.16 33.22 17.55
N ASP A 548 0.20 33.33 18.83
CA ASP A 548 0.87 34.50 19.38
C ASP A 548 2.40 34.42 19.19
N LEU A 549 2.96 35.36 18.43
CA LEU A 549 4.41 35.48 18.17
C LEU A 549 5.06 36.63 18.97
N SER A 550 4.36 37.22 19.94
CA SER A 550 4.83 38.40 20.68
C SER A 550 6.17 38.20 21.39
N SER A 551 6.53 36.96 21.74
CA SER A 551 7.83 36.62 22.35
C SER A 551 9.04 36.78 21.40
N TYR A 552 8.77 36.94 20.10
CA TYR A 552 9.76 37.18 19.05
C TYR A 552 9.84 38.65 18.62
N ALA A 553 9.06 39.55 19.22
CA ALA A 553 9.19 40.98 18.99
C ALA A 553 10.64 41.47 19.25
N GLY A 554 11.17 42.30 18.36
CA GLY A 554 12.55 42.78 18.41
C GLY A 554 13.59 41.81 17.82
N LYS A 555 13.17 40.72 17.17
CA LYS A 555 14.07 39.70 16.58
C LYS A 555 13.72 39.40 15.14
N LYS A 556 14.65 38.77 14.42
CA LYS A 556 14.32 37.97 13.24
C LYS A 556 13.93 36.57 13.68
N VAL A 557 12.93 35.98 13.04
CA VAL A 557 12.43 34.66 13.40
C VAL A 557 12.08 33.88 12.13
N ALA A 558 12.61 32.66 12.01
CA ALA A 558 12.16 31.69 11.05
C ALA A 558 10.94 30.94 11.63
N LEU A 559 9.90 30.79 10.82
CA LEU A 559 8.76 29.91 11.10
C LEU A 559 8.82 28.70 10.18
N ARG A 560 8.41 27.55 10.68
CA ARG A 560 8.36 26.29 9.93
C ARG A 560 7.08 25.52 10.22
N PHE A 561 6.48 24.96 9.17
CA PHE A 561 5.57 23.83 9.29
C PHE A 561 6.36 22.56 8.93
N GLU A 562 6.25 21.52 9.75
CA GLU A 562 6.99 20.27 9.61
C GLU A 562 6.02 19.11 9.84
N TYR A 563 5.83 18.25 8.85
CA TYR A 563 4.99 17.05 8.88
C TYR A 563 5.88 15.82 8.91
N ILE A 564 5.77 15.04 9.99
CA ILE A 564 6.56 13.82 10.21
C ILE A 564 5.59 12.64 10.22
N THR A 565 5.90 11.65 9.38
CA THR A 565 5.11 10.42 9.26
C THR A 565 5.87 9.19 9.73
N ASP A 566 5.13 8.19 10.20
CA ASP A 566 5.66 6.88 10.52
C ASP A 566 5.63 5.94 9.29
N GLY A 567 6.03 4.66 9.46
CA GLY A 567 6.18 3.72 8.35
C GLY A 567 4.94 2.92 7.97
N ALA A 568 3.76 3.30 8.47
CA ALA A 568 2.51 2.59 8.24
C ALA A 568 1.52 3.45 7.41
N ILE A 569 0.35 3.77 7.96
CA ILE A 569 -0.78 4.30 7.20
C ILE A 569 -0.71 5.82 7.12
N SER A 570 -0.60 6.39 5.91
CA SER A 570 -0.70 7.84 5.72
C SER A 570 -2.10 8.33 5.33
N GLY A 571 -2.58 9.37 6.03
CA GLY A 571 -3.78 10.12 5.66
C GLY A 571 -3.59 11.00 4.41
N GLU A 572 -4.54 11.89 4.11
CA GLU A 572 -4.42 12.84 3.00
C GLU A 572 -3.38 13.96 3.24
N GLY A 573 -2.83 14.05 4.46
CA GLY A 573 -1.78 14.99 4.83
C GLY A 573 -2.32 16.33 5.34
N PHE A 574 -1.57 17.40 5.12
CA PHE A 574 -1.82 18.73 5.70
C PHE A 574 -1.78 19.82 4.63
N ALA A 575 -2.84 20.63 4.58
CA ALA A 575 -2.96 21.79 3.72
C ALA A 575 -3.00 23.09 4.54
N ILE A 576 -2.41 24.14 3.99
CA ILE A 576 -2.37 25.47 4.59
C ILE A 576 -2.55 26.57 3.54
N ASP A 577 -3.28 27.61 3.94
CA ASP A 577 -3.53 28.78 3.11
C ASP A 577 -3.79 30.05 3.97
N ASN A 578 -3.92 31.22 3.33
CA ASN A 578 -4.33 32.48 3.93
C ASN A 578 -3.47 32.97 5.13
N LEU A 579 -2.16 32.74 5.05
CA LEU A 579 -1.18 33.11 6.08
C LEU A 579 -1.08 34.63 6.21
N LYS A 580 -1.23 35.17 7.42
CA LYS A 580 -1.21 36.63 7.68
C LYS A 580 -0.44 36.96 8.96
N ILE A 581 0.40 37.98 8.88
CA ILE A 581 0.99 38.69 10.03
C ILE A 581 0.66 40.17 9.88
N PRO A 582 -0.53 40.62 10.32
CA PRO A 582 -1.03 41.97 10.05
C PRO A 582 -0.10 43.08 10.54
N LYS A 583 0.68 42.81 11.58
CA LYS A 583 1.59 43.79 12.20
C LYS A 583 2.71 44.25 11.26
N ILE A 584 3.14 43.41 10.31
CA ILE A 584 4.11 43.75 9.26
C ILE A 584 3.46 43.88 7.88
N GLY A 585 2.13 43.83 7.79
CA GLY A 585 1.40 43.85 6.52
C GLY A 585 1.65 42.62 5.64
N TYR A 586 2.09 41.49 6.22
CA TYR A 586 2.29 40.24 5.50
C TYR A 586 0.94 39.52 5.33
N ALA A 587 0.67 39.10 4.10
CA ALA A 587 -0.42 38.23 3.72
C ALA A 587 0.07 37.36 2.55
N GLU A 588 -0.22 36.07 2.61
CA GLU A 588 0.14 35.08 1.59
C GLU A 588 -1.02 34.10 1.43
N GLY A 589 -1.51 33.96 0.19
CA GLY A 589 -2.52 32.98 -0.22
C GLY A 589 -2.01 32.07 -1.33
N PHE A 590 -0.69 32.06 -1.53
CA PHE A 590 0.08 31.34 -2.53
C PHE A 590 -0.21 31.68 -4.00
N GLU A 591 -1.34 32.26 -4.38
CA GLU A 591 -1.80 32.44 -5.78
C GLU A 591 -0.77 32.77 -6.87
N GLU A 592 0.29 33.53 -6.56
CA GLU A 592 1.35 33.88 -7.51
C GLU A 592 2.64 33.06 -7.39
N SER A 593 2.96 32.53 -6.19
CA SER A 593 4.23 31.83 -5.91
C SER A 593 4.21 31.13 -4.55
N ASN A 594 5.31 30.47 -4.15
CA ASN A 594 5.48 29.94 -2.79
C ASN A 594 5.54 31.04 -1.70
N GLY A 595 5.37 32.32 -2.03
CA GLY A 595 5.35 33.40 -1.06
C GLY A 595 6.68 33.61 -0.36
N GLY A 596 7.78 33.13 -0.96
CA GLY A 596 9.12 33.01 -0.39
C GLY A 596 9.23 32.07 0.81
N TRP A 597 8.35 31.09 0.91
CA TRP A 597 8.59 29.87 1.68
C TRP A 597 9.54 28.96 0.90
N THR A 598 10.54 28.43 1.58
CA THR A 598 11.38 27.34 1.08
C THR A 598 10.70 26.04 1.45
N VAL A 599 10.50 25.15 0.49
CA VAL A 599 9.77 23.89 0.66
C VAL A 599 10.70 22.71 0.43
N ASP A 600 10.46 21.63 1.17
CA ASP A 600 11.07 20.31 1.03
C ASP A 600 9.95 19.29 1.30
N GLY A 601 9.52 18.52 0.28
CA GLY A 601 8.32 17.69 0.33
C GLY A 601 6.97 18.42 0.19
N PHE A 602 6.82 19.64 0.73
CA PHE A 602 5.60 20.46 0.51
C PHE A 602 5.50 20.93 -0.94
N VAL A 603 4.28 20.94 -1.47
CA VAL A 603 3.97 21.31 -2.84
C VAL A 603 2.89 22.40 -2.87
N ARG A 604 3.10 23.38 -3.74
CA ARG A 604 2.09 24.38 -4.07
C ARG A 604 1.18 23.80 -5.13
N LEU A 605 -0.10 23.65 -4.84
CA LEU A 605 -1.07 23.09 -5.79
C LEU A 605 -2.40 23.81 -5.75
N GLN A 606 -3.15 23.70 -6.85
CA GLN A 606 -4.60 23.80 -6.80
C GLN A 606 -5.17 22.39 -6.70
N ASN A 607 -6.34 22.23 -6.09
CA ASN A 607 -6.93 20.93 -5.82
C ASN A 607 -7.50 20.23 -7.07
N ILE A 608 -6.65 20.01 -8.08
CA ILE A 608 -7.05 19.46 -9.37
C ILE A 608 -5.86 18.89 -10.11
N ILE A 609 -6.03 17.71 -10.71
CA ILE A 609 -5.11 17.06 -11.63
C ILE A 609 -5.87 16.51 -12.86
N PRO A 610 -5.18 16.26 -13.98
CA PRO A 610 -5.77 15.66 -15.15
C PRO A 610 -6.23 14.23 -14.84
N GLN A 611 -7.43 13.87 -15.28
CA GLN A 611 -7.97 12.53 -15.11
C GLN A 611 -7.75 11.69 -16.37
N THR A 612 -7.11 10.53 -16.20
CA THR A 612 -6.86 9.54 -17.25
C THR A 612 -7.62 8.24 -16.98
N PHE A 613 -7.89 7.47 -18.04
CA PHE A 613 -8.49 6.14 -17.93
C PHE A 613 -7.74 5.11 -18.78
N LEU A 614 -7.67 3.88 -18.28
CA LEU A 614 -7.17 2.70 -18.96
C LEU A 614 -8.37 1.84 -19.32
N VAL A 615 -8.64 1.69 -20.62
CA VAL A 615 -9.79 0.95 -21.13
C VAL A 615 -9.31 -0.21 -21.99
N SER A 616 -9.73 -1.42 -21.69
CA SER A 616 -9.39 -2.62 -22.48
C SER A 616 -10.64 -3.36 -22.94
N LEU A 617 -10.54 -3.98 -24.11
CA LEU A 617 -11.58 -4.86 -24.65
C LEU A 617 -11.01 -6.26 -24.81
N ILE A 618 -11.58 -7.20 -24.06
CA ILE A 618 -11.26 -8.62 -24.09
C ILE A 618 -12.27 -9.34 -24.99
N ASN A 619 -11.77 -10.16 -25.90
CA ASN A 619 -12.54 -10.87 -26.88
C ASN A 619 -11.82 -12.14 -27.37
N GLU A 620 -11.89 -13.21 -26.58
CA GLU A 620 -11.14 -14.46 -26.79
C GLU A 620 -11.38 -15.12 -28.17
N GLY A 621 -12.49 -14.83 -28.84
CA GLY A 621 -12.83 -15.37 -30.16
C GLY A 621 -12.28 -14.58 -31.36
N SER A 622 -11.56 -13.48 -31.14
CA SER A 622 -11.06 -12.58 -32.18
C SER A 622 -9.60 -12.87 -32.57
N MET A 623 -9.19 -12.48 -33.79
CA MET A 623 -7.75 -12.40 -34.14
C MET A 623 -6.98 -11.39 -33.28
N THR A 624 -7.67 -10.41 -32.71
CA THR A 624 -7.13 -9.42 -31.78
C THR A 624 -7.84 -9.59 -30.44
N PRO A 625 -7.46 -10.61 -29.65
CA PRO A 625 -8.22 -10.99 -28.47
C PRO A 625 -8.20 -9.94 -27.37
N ILE A 626 -7.19 -9.05 -27.40
CA ILE A 626 -7.03 -7.97 -26.43
C ILE A 626 -6.73 -6.68 -27.18
N GLN A 627 -7.47 -5.62 -26.84
CA GLN A 627 -7.20 -4.26 -27.29
C GLN A 627 -7.16 -3.34 -26.08
N LYS A 628 -6.17 -2.46 -26.02
CA LYS A 628 -5.92 -1.56 -24.89
C LYS A 628 -5.93 -0.12 -25.38
N PHE A 629 -6.53 0.76 -24.60
CA PHE A 629 -6.73 2.17 -24.93
C PHE A 629 -6.45 3.01 -23.69
N HIS A 630 -5.45 3.89 -23.77
CA HIS A 630 -5.27 4.94 -22.78
C HIS A 630 -6.11 6.15 -23.20
N VAL A 631 -7.13 6.52 -22.43
CA VAL A 631 -8.01 7.66 -22.70
C VAL A 631 -7.48 8.88 -21.94
N ALA A 632 -7.04 9.89 -22.69
CA ALA A 632 -6.47 11.11 -22.16
C ALA A 632 -7.56 12.04 -21.57
N PRO A 633 -7.17 13.03 -20.75
CA PRO A 633 -8.07 14.05 -20.24
C PRO A 633 -8.84 14.73 -21.38
N GLY A 634 -10.18 14.71 -21.32
CA GLY A 634 -11.02 15.33 -22.35
C GLY A 634 -11.12 14.56 -23.67
N GLU A 635 -10.70 13.30 -23.70
CA GLU A 635 -10.82 12.44 -24.87
C GLU A 635 -12.05 11.52 -24.76
N GLU A 636 -12.76 11.34 -25.86
CA GLU A 636 -13.81 10.33 -26.02
C GLU A 636 -13.29 9.15 -26.83
N LEU A 637 -13.54 7.94 -26.33
CA LEU A 637 -13.25 6.69 -27.02
C LEU A 637 -14.53 6.12 -27.64
N ASN A 638 -14.53 5.91 -28.96
CA ASN A 638 -15.62 5.28 -29.68
C ASN A 638 -15.15 3.93 -30.25
N LEU A 639 -15.88 2.86 -29.96
CA LEU A 639 -15.61 1.50 -30.43
C LEU A 639 -16.81 0.93 -31.21
N GLU A 640 -16.55 0.32 -32.36
CA GLU A 640 -17.52 -0.51 -33.08
C GLU A 640 -17.23 -1.99 -32.82
N ILE A 641 -18.10 -2.67 -32.08
CA ILE A 641 -17.96 -4.07 -31.66
C ILE A 641 -19.01 -4.91 -32.38
N ASP A 642 -18.64 -6.04 -32.97
CA ASP A 642 -19.59 -6.95 -33.64
C ASP A 642 -19.72 -8.27 -32.87
N THR A 643 -20.71 -8.38 -31.99
CA THR A 643 -20.87 -9.57 -31.13
C THR A 643 -21.39 -10.79 -31.89
N THR A 644 -21.78 -10.65 -33.17
CA THR A 644 -22.37 -11.75 -33.94
C THR A 644 -21.38 -12.84 -34.35
N CYS A 645 -20.08 -12.57 -34.27
CA CYS A 645 -19.03 -13.47 -34.70
C CYS A 645 -18.21 -14.10 -33.58
N PHE A 646 -18.52 -13.80 -32.31
CA PHE A 646 -17.80 -14.34 -31.15
C PHE A 646 -18.63 -15.43 -30.47
N THR A 647 -17.96 -16.45 -29.94
CA THR A 647 -18.60 -17.54 -29.17
C THR A 647 -18.81 -17.20 -27.70
N GLN A 648 -18.14 -16.15 -27.23
CA GLN A 648 -18.24 -15.59 -25.88
C GLN A 648 -18.51 -14.09 -26.01
N ASP A 649 -19.17 -13.53 -25.00
CA ASP A 649 -19.46 -12.09 -24.96
C ASP A 649 -18.16 -11.30 -24.69
N PRO A 650 -17.90 -10.19 -25.39
CA PRO A 650 -16.77 -9.33 -25.08
C PRO A 650 -16.88 -8.72 -23.69
N VAL A 651 -15.73 -8.49 -23.05
CA VAL A 651 -15.64 -7.84 -21.74
C VAL A 651 -14.87 -6.53 -21.88
N LEU A 652 -15.48 -5.44 -21.44
CA LEU A 652 -14.85 -4.13 -21.32
C LEU A 652 -14.27 -3.99 -19.91
N VAL A 653 -12.98 -3.74 -19.81
CA VAL A 653 -12.26 -3.50 -18.56
C VAL A 653 -11.98 -2.01 -18.48
N VAL A 654 -12.33 -1.36 -17.36
CA VAL A 654 -12.18 0.09 -17.18
C VAL A 654 -11.50 0.36 -15.85
N SER A 655 -10.41 1.13 -15.88
CA SER A 655 -9.73 1.63 -14.69
C SER A 655 -9.48 3.13 -14.83
N ALA A 656 -9.55 3.88 -13.73
CA ALA A 656 -8.99 5.23 -13.67
C ALA A 656 -7.49 5.16 -13.35
N SER A 657 -6.67 6.15 -13.77
CA SER A 657 -5.20 6.04 -13.65
C SER A 657 -4.47 7.33 -13.24
N SER A 658 -5.10 8.17 -12.42
CA SER A 658 -4.47 9.38 -11.90
C SER A 658 -3.74 9.10 -10.59
N ARG A 659 -2.40 9.17 -10.61
CA ARG A 659 -1.52 8.68 -9.52
C ARG A 659 -1.64 9.41 -8.18
N TYR A 660 -1.89 10.72 -8.22
CA TYR A 660 -1.77 11.59 -7.05
C TYR A 660 -3.12 11.92 -6.41
N THR A 661 -4.08 10.99 -6.44
CA THR A 661 -5.39 11.20 -5.85
C THR A 661 -5.99 9.90 -5.34
N ARG A 662 -6.78 10.00 -4.27
CA ARG A 662 -7.68 8.94 -3.75
C ARG A 662 -9.13 9.19 -4.16
N GLN A 663 -9.39 10.26 -4.89
CA GLN A 663 -10.74 10.63 -5.26
C GLN A 663 -11.26 9.73 -6.39
N ILE A 664 -12.48 9.25 -6.20
CA ILE A 664 -13.19 8.40 -7.15
C ILE A 664 -13.37 9.12 -8.49
N ALA A 665 -13.07 8.44 -9.59
CA ALA A 665 -13.27 8.94 -10.94
C ALA A 665 -14.69 8.66 -11.42
N THR A 666 -15.29 9.59 -12.15
CA THR A 666 -16.59 9.40 -12.82
C THR A 666 -16.41 9.26 -14.33
N TYR A 667 -17.15 8.34 -14.93
CA TYR A 667 -17.18 8.16 -16.38
C TYR A 667 -18.57 7.75 -16.88
N THR A 668 -18.75 7.83 -18.19
CA THR A 668 -20.01 7.51 -18.88
C THR A 668 -19.78 6.47 -19.96
N LEU A 669 -20.62 5.44 -19.94
CA LEU A 669 -20.74 4.44 -20.99
C LEU A 669 -22.04 4.63 -21.76
N LYS A 670 -21.96 4.65 -23.08
CA LYS A 670 -23.12 4.68 -23.96
C LYS A 670 -22.98 3.61 -25.02
N MET A 671 -23.76 2.54 -24.88
CA MET A 671 -23.77 1.42 -25.82
C MET A 671 -25.07 1.37 -26.60
N LYS A 672 -24.98 1.41 -27.92
CA LYS A 672 -26.12 1.33 -28.84
C LYS A 672 -25.96 0.16 -29.80
N SER A 673 -26.90 -0.78 -29.77
CA SER A 673 -27.02 -1.79 -30.82
C SER A 673 -27.69 -1.21 -32.07
N ASN A 674 -27.16 -1.56 -33.24
CA ASN A 674 -27.78 -1.25 -34.54
C ASN A 674 -28.85 -2.28 -34.95
#